data_AF-A0A917LJP6-F1
#
_entry.id   AF-A0A917LJP6-F1
#
_cell.length_a   1.000
_cell.length_b   1.000
_cell.length_c   1.000
_cell.angle_alpha   90.00
_cell.angle_beta   90.00
_cell.angle_gamma   90.00
#
_symmetry.space_group_name_H-M   'P 1'
#
loop_
_entity.id
_entity.type
_entity.pdbx_description
1 polymer ?
#
loop_
_entity_poly.entity_id
_entity_poly.type
_entity_poly.pdbx_seq_one_letter_code
_entity_poly.pdbx_strand_id
1 'polypeptide(L)'
;MGIKSYVIKNSKELIGRQIDFDDFKLNYFTGTLKITDFKMFEPDNVTNFVSFDSLIIDTEIYRYFKNEKVLEQVYLKGLIVNTILQDSSFNFDDLIKFHTLDTDSTKIEDTEPFQYFLSNLELKNAQFIYNDRNIDNITDIEDLSFFIPFIGWNQEKKSNVDVKFNLKKGGSITSSFNVNPVDGEFDANIAVNELYLDAFYKYVVEYANINSFNGKLNSQIYISGNINEAIKSIISGKVTINDFEMTDKQDKKFLAAKNLKVALQKIDYANSTYVIDSLNINDTYTFFHLDSISNNLFEIFKLNESNQNASTTTIADRSSIDSSADKIYYAINHLNLNNGVLDYTDNLTGEEFDYHLSQIQMESDSIFSSSKWVNIYSDMLLNNRGTLNAKIGVNPQNTDNAEINITIEKFLLSDINIYSNHYMGHDILEGDFYYNTKTEITDGTITSENKLLIKSVAISSNEKGLYKLPLKFALFLLKDKNGDVNLDVPVRGDLNDPSINVGKIVWTTFKNLIVKTAARPINFLAGLVDGDPKELEEITLTYTDTIPSEKSIKQLNKLIDLENRKEGLKIEIVHFADLNLQKEAIAMAEVGSLYNIETKKDYLHDLKGFETFLFAKVESDSLSVKDAVLRWSTNQNLDSLVNDYNSKLIKNTQDYLLEKNPFTKIQVIVADPKEPEHSGSNSKFKMTYNMLDDR
;
A
#
# COMPACT_ATOMS: atom_id res chain seq x y z
N MET A 1 11.51 -65.51 -47.75
CA MET A 1 11.01 -64.71 -46.61
C MET A 1 10.81 -63.29 -47.14
N GLY A 2 9.60 -62.73 -47.10
CA GLY A 2 9.36 -61.38 -47.61
C GLY A 2 10.08 -60.33 -46.75
N ILE A 3 10.44 -59.19 -47.35
CA ILE A 3 11.12 -58.07 -46.66
C ILE A 3 10.37 -57.70 -45.37
N LYS A 4 9.03 -57.64 -45.41
CA LYS A 4 8.16 -57.44 -44.25
C LYS A 4 8.46 -58.40 -43.09
N SER A 5 8.36 -59.71 -43.35
CA SER A 5 8.57 -60.73 -42.30
C SER A 5 9.99 -60.73 -41.74
N TYR A 6 10.98 -60.37 -42.55
CA TYR A 6 12.36 -60.24 -42.09
C TYR A 6 12.53 -59.04 -41.16
N VAL A 7 12.03 -57.87 -41.56
CA VAL A 7 12.16 -56.63 -40.78
C VAL A 7 11.45 -56.76 -39.42
N ILE A 8 10.22 -57.27 -39.39
CA ILE A 8 9.46 -57.45 -38.15
C ILE A 8 10.15 -58.45 -37.20
N LYS A 9 10.66 -59.56 -37.74
CA LYS A 9 11.31 -60.61 -36.93
C LYS A 9 12.61 -60.13 -36.28
N ASN A 10 13.39 -59.31 -36.99
CA ASN A 10 14.71 -58.88 -36.54
C ASN A 10 14.73 -57.42 -36.04
N SER A 11 13.57 -56.79 -35.82
CA SER A 11 13.52 -55.35 -35.56
C SER A 11 14.26 -54.91 -34.30
N LYS A 12 14.24 -55.73 -33.23
CA LYS A 12 14.99 -55.42 -32.00
C LYS A 12 16.48 -55.30 -32.24
N GLU A 13 17.03 -56.11 -33.15
CA GLU A 13 18.44 -56.06 -33.54
C GLU A 13 18.72 -54.93 -34.54
N LEU A 14 17.75 -54.57 -35.39
CA LEU A 14 17.93 -53.57 -36.44
C LEU A 14 17.76 -52.13 -35.92
N ILE A 15 16.82 -51.91 -35.01
CA ILE A 15 16.34 -50.58 -34.58
C ILE A 15 16.04 -50.50 -33.07
N GLY A 16 16.53 -51.47 -32.29
CA GLY A 16 16.44 -51.47 -30.82
C GLY A 16 15.11 -51.96 -30.23
N ARG A 17 13.98 -51.91 -30.97
CA ARG A 17 12.64 -52.27 -30.45
C ARG A 17 11.81 -53.15 -31.37
N GLN A 18 10.78 -53.78 -30.81
CA GLN A 18 9.80 -54.51 -31.60
C GLN A 18 8.97 -53.51 -32.43
N ILE A 19 8.79 -53.80 -33.71
CA ILE A 19 7.86 -53.07 -34.57
C ILE A 19 6.86 -54.00 -35.24
N ASP A 20 5.79 -53.40 -35.75
CA ASP A 20 4.82 -54.02 -36.65
C ASP A 20 4.37 -52.99 -37.71
N PHE A 21 3.90 -53.46 -38.86
CA PHE A 21 3.30 -52.64 -39.92
C PHE A 21 2.46 -53.48 -40.88
N ASP A 22 1.48 -52.87 -41.55
CA ASP A 22 0.59 -53.57 -42.47
C ASP A 22 1.20 -53.73 -43.87
N ASP A 23 1.59 -52.63 -44.53
CA ASP A 23 2.16 -52.66 -45.89
C ASP A 23 3.52 -51.94 -45.93
N PHE A 24 4.43 -52.46 -46.77
CA PHE A 24 5.73 -51.86 -47.07
C PHE A 24 5.99 -51.96 -48.57
N LYS A 25 6.07 -50.81 -49.24
CA LYS A 25 6.35 -50.70 -50.67
C LYS A 25 7.56 -49.80 -50.89
N LEU A 26 8.56 -50.33 -51.59
CA LEU A 26 9.73 -49.58 -52.01
C LEU A 26 9.91 -49.73 -53.52
N ASN A 27 9.86 -48.61 -54.25
CA ASN A 27 10.14 -48.56 -55.66
C ASN A 27 11.53 -47.95 -55.89
N TYR A 28 12.52 -48.80 -56.15
CA TYR A 28 13.90 -48.39 -56.38
C TYR A 28 14.10 -47.53 -57.64
N PHE A 29 13.18 -47.59 -58.62
CA PHE A 29 13.28 -46.79 -59.85
C PHE A 29 12.74 -45.38 -59.66
N THR A 30 11.62 -45.23 -58.93
CA THR A 30 11.02 -43.90 -58.66
C THR A 30 11.52 -43.27 -57.37
N GLY A 31 12.22 -44.03 -56.51
CA GLY A 31 12.63 -43.57 -55.18
C GLY A 31 11.50 -43.47 -54.16
N THR A 32 10.32 -44.02 -54.45
CA THR A 32 9.15 -43.95 -53.57
C THR A 32 9.19 -45.02 -52.49
N LEU A 33 9.09 -44.62 -51.22
CA LEU A 33 8.86 -45.48 -50.07
C LEU A 33 7.46 -45.21 -49.49
N LYS A 34 6.70 -46.28 -49.22
CA LYS A 34 5.41 -46.20 -48.52
C LYS A 34 5.29 -47.24 -47.43
N ILE A 35 4.89 -46.81 -46.23
CA ILE A 35 4.62 -47.66 -45.06
C ILE A 35 3.22 -47.33 -44.54
N THR A 36 2.42 -48.34 -44.18
CA THR A 36 1.07 -48.13 -43.58
C THR A 36 0.89 -48.90 -42.28
N ASP A 37 0.11 -48.32 -41.36
CA ASP A 37 -0.20 -48.84 -40.01
C ASP A 37 1.05 -49.26 -39.22
N PHE A 38 2.07 -48.40 -39.16
CA PHE A 38 3.30 -48.68 -38.44
C PHE A 38 3.10 -48.53 -36.92
N LYS A 39 3.72 -49.43 -36.16
CA LYS A 39 3.77 -49.43 -34.70
C LYS A 39 5.18 -49.78 -34.22
N MET A 40 5.70 -49.01 -33.28
CA MET A 40 6.85 -49.35 -32.46
C MET A 40 6.38 -49.51 -31.03
N PHE A 41 6.70 -50.64 -30.42
CA PHE A 41 6.29 -50.96 -29.06
C PHE A 41 7.31 -50.49 -28.03
N GLU A 42 6.85 -50.28 -26.81
CA GLU A 42 7.69 -50.19 -25.62
C GLU A 42 8.43 -51.52 -25.38
N PRO A 43 9.44 -51.57 -24.48
CA PRO A 43 10.17 -52.79 -24.18
C PRO A 43 9.29 -53.99 -23.73
N ASP A 44 8.07 -53.72 -23.25
CA ASP A 44 7.07 -54.74 -22.91
C ASP A 44 6.47 -55.47 -24.13
N ASN A 45 6.70 -54.96 -25.35
CA ASN A 45 6.19 -55.47 -26.63
C ASN A 45 4.66 -55.46 -26.76
N VAL A 46 3.96 -54.68 -25.93
CA VAL A 46 2.51 -54.59 -25.90
C VAL A 46 2.06 -53.14 -26.02
N THR A 47 2.68 -52.25 -25.26
CA THR A 47 2.33 -50.83 -25.24
C THR A 47 2.92 -50.12 -26.46
N ASN A 48 2.16 -49.27 -27.12
CA ASN A 48 2.66 -48.50 -28.27
C ASN A 48 3.49 -47.30 -27.80
N PHE A 49 4.74 -47.23 -28.23
CA PHE A 49 5.58 -46.04 -28.06
C PHE A 49 5.28 -45.01 -29.16
N VAL A 50 5.44 -45.42 -30.43
CA VAL A 50 5.20 -44.58 -31.62
C VAL A 50 4.34 -45.36 -32.61
N SER A 51 3.38 -44.70 -33.25
CA SER A 51 2.62 -45.29 -34.35
C SER A 51 2.25 -44.26 -35.40
N PHE A 52 1.95 -44.68 -36.62
CA PHE A 52 1.41 -43.78 -37.66
C PHE A 52 0.58 -44.54 -38.71
N ASP A 53 -0.42 -43.84 -39.29
CA ASP A 53 -1.31 -44.40 -40.31
C ASP A 53 -0.58 -44.65 -41.63
N SER A 54 0.19 -43.66 -42.08
CA SER A 54 0.86 -43.69 -43.39
C SER A 54 2.09 -42.79 -43.39
N LEU A 55 3.19 -43.32 -43.92
CA LEU A 55 4.39 -42.58 -44.29
C LEU A 55 4.63 -42.76 -45.78
N ILE A 56 4.80 -41.65 -46.51
CA ILE A 56 5.21 -41.62 -47.91
C ILE A 56 6.46 -40.75 -48.02
N ILE A 57 7.49 -41.27 -48.66
CA ILE A 57 8.72 -40.53 -48.96
C ILE A 57 8.99 -40.69 -50.45
N ASP A 58 9.06 -39.57 -51.17
CA ASP A 58 9.48 -39.54 -52.57
C ASP A 58 10.81 -38.81 -52.70
N THR A 59 11.75 -39.42 -53.44
CA THR A 59 13.10 -38.89 -53.64
C THR A 59 13.63 -39.15 -55.05
N GLU A 60 14.54 -38.30 -55.49
CA GLU A 60 15.26 -38.44 -56.76
C GLU A 60 16.63 -39.13 -56.55
N ILE A 61 16.65 -40.47 -56.48
CA ILE A 61 17.87 -41.26 -56.20
C ILE A 61 19.04 -40.88 -57.13
N TYR A 62 18.77 -40.57 -58.39
CA TYR A 62 19.83 -40.24 -59.35
C TYR A 62 20.55 -38.91 -59.04
N ARG A 63 19.91 -37.97 -58.33
CA ARG A 63 20.51 -36.69 -57.92
C ARG A 63 21.52 -36.88 -56.78
N TYR A 64 21.39 -37.97 -56.02
CA TYR A 64 22.31 -38.26 -54.91
C TYR A 64 23.72 -38.56 -55.41
N PHE A 65 23.87 -39.03 -56.66
CA PHE A 65 25.17 -39.20 -57.32
C PHE A 65 25.86 -37.88 -57.70
N LYS A 66 25.14 -36.74 -57.66
CA LYS A 66 25.65 -35.39 -57.93
C LYS A 66 25.88 -34.57 -56.66
N ASN A 67 25.92 -35.21 -55.49
CA ASN A 67 25.97 -34.55 -54.18
C ASN A 67 24.76 -33.63 -53.88
N GLU A 68 23.62 -33.90 -54.51
CA GLU A 68 22.35 -33.22 -54.25
C GLU A 68 21.43 -34.16 -53.45
N LYS A 69 20.93 -33.70 -52.30
CA LYS A 69 19.94 -34.40 -51.46
C LYS A 69 18.56 -33.83 -51.74
N VAL A 70 17.64 -34.68 -52.17
CA VAL A 70 16.36 -34.26 -52.75
C VAL A 70 15.24 -35.11 -52.19
N LEU A 71 14.30 -34.45 -51.54
CA LEU A 71 13.02 -35.03 -51.14
C LEU A 71 11.93 -34.25 -51.87
N GLU A 72 11.14 -34.94 -52.70
CA GLU A 72 10.01 -34.34 -53.41
C GLU A 72 8.75 -34.31 -52.53
N GLN A 73 8.65 -35.29 -51.63
CA GLN A 73 7.58 -35.40 -50.65
C GLN A 73 8.05 -36.15 -49.40
N VAL A 74 7.64 -35.64 -48.25
CA VAL A 74 7.56 -36.43 -47.01
C VAL A 74 6.17 -36.21 -46.44
N TYR A 75 5.32 -37.23 -46.51
CA TYR A 75 3.96 -37.17 -45.99
C TYR A 75 3.80 -38.17 -44.84
N LEU A 76 3.58 -37.67 -43.63
CA LEU A 76 3.33 -38.47 -42.44
C LEU A 76 1.95 -38.14 -41.88
N LYS A 77 1.08 -39.15 -41.78
CA LYS A 77 -0.29 -39.00 -41.29
C LYS A 77 -0.50 -39.83 -40.04
N GLY A 78 -1.20 -39.24 -39.06
CA GLY A 78 -1.70 -39.95 -37.88
C GLY A 78 -0.59 -40.40 -36.94
N LEU A 79 0.52 -39.64 -36.88
CA LEU A 79 1.63 -39.95 -35.97
C LEU A 79 1.16 -39.80 -34.52
N ILE A 80 1.26 -40.85 -33.72
CA ILE A 80 1.03 -40.83 -32.28
C ILE A 80 2.36 -41.14 -31.58
N VAL A 81 2.77 -40.28 -30.65
CA VAL A 81 3.99 -40.44 -29.84
C VAL A 81 3.63 -40.39 -28.36
N ASN A 82 3.98 -41.43 -27.62
CA ASN A 82 3.85 -41.48 -26.17
C ASN A 82 5.22 -41.27 -25.52
N THR A 83 5.40 -40.11 -24.90
CA THR A 83 6.62 -39.77 -24.16
C THR A 83 6.33 -39.81 -22.67
N ILE A 84 7.18 -40.51 -21.91
CA ILE A 84 7.07 -40.61 -20.45
C ILE A 84 8.39 -40.14 -19.86
N LEU A 85 8.34 -39.15 -18.96
CA LEU A 85 9.46 -38.72 -18.13
C LEU A 85 9.27 -39.26 -16.70
N GLN A 86 10.27 -39.95 -16.18
CA GLN A 86 10.30 -40.43 -14.80
C GLN A 86 11.75 -40.48 -14.29
N ASP A 87 12.02 -39.88 -13.12
CA ASP A 87 13.35 -39.89 -12.50
C ASP A 87 14.46 -39.40 -13.45
N SER A 88 14.16 -38.33 -14.21
CA SER A 88 15.01 -37.74 -15.25
C SER A 88 15.33 -38.63 -16.46
N SER A 89 14.70 -39.80 -16.58
CA SER A 89 14.85 -40.70 -17.72
C SER A 89 13.60 -40.69 -18.57
N PHE A 90 13.78 -40.71 -19.90
CA PHE A 90 12.66 -40.88 -20.83
C PHE A 90 12.45 -42.35 -21.15
N ASN A 91 11.21 -42.72 -21.46
CA ASN A 91 10.88 -44.05 -21.96
C ASN A 91 11.60 -44.45 -23.25
N PHE A 92 12.33 -43.57 -23.93
CA PHE A 92 13.10 -43.86 -25.15
C PHE A 92 14.63 -43.77 -24.99
N ASP A 93 15.15 -43.57 -23.78
CA ASP A 93 16.60 -43.44 -23.56
C ASP A 93 17.40 -44.67 -23.99
N ASP A 94 16.79 -45.85 -23.97
CA ASP A 94 17.35 -47.10 -24.53
C ASP A 94 17.56 -47.01 -26.05
N LEU A 95 16.66 -46.34 -26.79
CA LEU A 95 16.82 -46.12 -28.23
C LEU A 95 17.98 -45.17 -28.53
N ILE A 96 18.12 -44.10 -27.75
CA ILE A 96 19.26 -43.19 -27.86
C ILE A 96 20.56 -43.96 -27.60
N LYS A 97 20.63 -44.71 -26.48
CA LYS A 97 21.80 -45.55 -26.16
C LYS A 97 22.09 -46.53 -27.29
N PHE A 98 21.09 -47.24 -27.81
CA PHE A 98 21.23 -48.20 -28.90
C PHE A 98 21.90 -47.60 -30.15
N HIS A 99 21.49 -46.38 -30.55
CA HIS A 99 22.03 -45.71 -31.74
C HIS A 99 23.30 -44.87 -31.50
N THR A 100 23.76 -44.78 -30.25
CA THR A 100 24.98 -44.03 -29.86
C THR A 100 26.15 -44.92 -29.42
N LEU A 101 25.93 -46.23 -29.26
CA LEU A 101 26.97 -47.21 -28.93
C LEU A 101 27.91 -47.44 -30.13
N ASP A 102 29.19 -47.12 -29.96
CA ASP A 102 30.34 -47.38 -30.83
C ASP A 102 30.13 -47.18 -32.35
N THR A 103 30.16 -45.91 -32.77
CA THR A 103 31.02 -45.59 -33.92
C THR A 103 32.39 -45.24 -33.37
N ASP A 104 33.33 -46.20 -33.49
CA ASP A 104 34.75 -45.90 -33.55
C ASP A 104 34.92 -44.60 -34.35
N SER A 105 35.53 -43.61 -33.73
CA SER A 105 35.73 -42.28 -34.27
C SER A 105 36.48 -42.34 -35.60
N THR A 106 35.77 -42.55 -36.71
CA THR A 106 36.21 -42.13 -38.03
C THR A 106 36.22 -40.62 -37.98
N LYS A 107 37.43 -40.05 -38.12
CA LYS A 107 37.66 -38.64 -38.38
C LYS A 107 36.52 -38.09 -39.25
N ILE A 108 35.89 -37.02 -38.80
CA ILE A 108 35.09 -36.16 -39.65
C ILE A 108 36.08 -35.63 -40.69
N GLU A 109 36.16 -36.30 -41.85
CA GLU A 109 36.78 -35.69 -43.03
C GLU A 109 35.95 -34.45 -43.36
N ASP A 110 36.61 -33.34 -43.71
CA ASP A 110 35.97 -32.14 -44.27
C ASP A 110 35.24 -32.56 -45.56
N THR A 111 34.01 -33.05 -45.43
CA THR A 111 33.15 -33.37 -46.56
C THR A 111 32.64 -32.06 -47.16
N GLU A 112 32.77 -31.90 -48.47
CA GLU A 112 32.21 -30.75 -49.17
C GLU A 112 30.72 -30.57 -48.83
N PRO A 113 30.24 -29.33 -48.61
CA PRO A 113 28.85 -29.06 -48.32
C PRO A 113 27.95 -29.62 -49.43
N PHE A 114 26.95 -30.40 -49.07
CA PHE A 114 25.99 -30.95 -50.02
C PHE A 114 24.86 -29.96 -50.30
N GLN A 115 24.34 -30.01 -51.52
CA GLN A 115 23.17 -29.22 -51.90
C GLN A 115 21.91 -29.95 -51.48
N TYR A 116 20.89 -29.25 -50.99
CA TYR A 116 19.64 -29.86 -50.57
C TYR A 116 18.39 -29.15 -51.11
N PHE A 117 17.37 -29.95 -51.42
CA PHE A 117 16.06 -29.52 -51.89
C PHE A 117 14.98 -30.38 -51.23
N LEU A 118 14.19 -29.78 -50.36
CA LEU A 118 13.14 -30.47 -49.60
C LEU A 118 11.80 -29.87 -50.01
N SER A 119 10.91 -30.66 -50.58
CA SER A 119 9.59 -30.22 -51.04
C SER A 119 8.49 -30.99 -50.33
N ASN A 120 7.35 -30.33 -50.12
CA ASN A 120 6.13 -30.94 -49.59
C ASN A 120 6.36 -31.80 -48.34
N LEU A 121 6.98 -31.22 -47.30
CA LEU A 121 7.10 -31.86 -46.01
C LEU A 121 5.80 -31.61 -45.23
N GLU A 122 5.00 -32.65 -45.05
CA GLU A 122 3.68 -32.57 -44.42
C GLU A 122 3.57 -33.57 -43.27
N LEU A 123 3.27 -33.05 -42.09
CA LEU A 123 2.74 -33.83 -40.96
C LEU A 123 1.27 -33.51 -40.83
N LYS A 124 0.42 -34.53 -40.75
CA LYS A 124 -1.02 -34.36 -40.68
C LYS A 124 -1.64 -35.15 -39.54
N ASN A 125 -2.41 -34.47 -38.71
CA ASN A 125 -3.19 -35.04 -37.61
C ASN A 125 -2.33 -35.89 -36.66
N ALA A 126 -1.19 -35.37 -36.23
CA ALA A 126 -0.35 -36.03 -35.24
C ALA A 126 -0.85 -35.73 -33.81
N GLN A 127 -0.56 -36.66 -32.90
CA GLN A 127 -0.84 -36.57 -31.48
C GLN A 127 0.44 -36.82 -30.68
N PHE A 128 0.76 -35.93 -29.75
CA PHE A 128 1.89 -36.07 -28.83
C PHE A 128 1.38 -36.10 -27.41
N ILE A 129 1.60 -37.22 -26.73
CA ILE A 129 1.19 -37.43 -25.35
C ILE A 129 2.45 -37.41 -24.51
N TYR A 130 2.62 -36.36 -23.72
CA TYR A 130 3.72 -36.20 -22.77
C TYR A 130 3.22 -36.43 -21.35
N ASN A 131 3.72 -37.49 -20.71
CA ASN A 131 3.40 -37.86 -19.34
C ASN A 131 4.61 -37.59 -18.44
N ASP A 132 4.54 -36.50 -17.68
CA ASP A 132 5.51 -36.18 -16.65
C ASP A 132 5.08 -36.82 -15.32
N ARG A 133 5.66 -37.99 -15.03
CA ARG A 133 5.35 -38.74 -13.81
C ARG A 133 5.96 -38.12 -12.56
N ASN A 134 6.88 -37.16 -12.70
CA ASN A 134 7.47 -36.49 -11.54
C ASN A 134 6.47 -35.52 -10.88
N ILE A 135 5.56 -34.93 -11.67
CA ILE A 135 4.56 -33.96 -11.20
C ILE A 135 3.11 -34.44 -11.36
N ASP A 136 2.92 -35.69 -11.81
CA ASP A 136 1.63 -36.29 -12.13
C ASP A 136 0.81 -35.39 -13.08
N ASN A 137 1.39 -35.09 -14.24
CA ASN A 137 0.77 -34.26 -15.26
C ASN A 137 0.91 -34.87 -16.67
N ILE A 138 -0.19 -34.87 -17.41
CA ILE A 138 -0.23 -35.30 -18.81
C ILE A 138 -0.59 -34.10 -19.68
N THR A 139 0.28 -33.83 -20.66
CA THR A 139 0.07 -32.87 -21.74
C THR A 139 -0.25 -33.65 -23.02
N ASP A 140 -1.42 -33.40 -23.59
CA ASP A 140 -1.91 -34.08 -24.80
C ASP A 140 -2.13 -33.03 -25.90
N ILE A 141 -1.24 -33.06 -26.89
CA ILE A 141 -1.26 -32.22 -28.08
C ILE A 141 -1.95 -33.01 -29.17
N GLU A 142 -3.09 -32.52 -29.64
CA GLU A 142 -3.94 -33.17 -30.63
C GLU A 142 -3.94 -32.38 -31.95
N ASP A 143 -4.28 -33.05 -33.05
CA ASP A 143 -4.38 -32.45 -34.38
C ASP A 143 -3.13 -31.68 -34.86
N LEU A 144 -1.93 -32.03 -34.37
CA LEU A 144 -0.70 -31.38 -34.79
C LEU A 144 -0.48 -31.63 -36.28
N SER A 145 -0.47 -30.53 -37.03
CA SER A 145 -0.20 -30.55 -38.46
C SER A 145 0.80 -29.45 -38.80
N PHE A 146 1.74 -29.76 -39.68
CA PHE A 146 2.59 -28.75 -40.29
C PHE A 146 2.76 -29.02 -41.78
N PHE A 147 3.00 -27.95 -42.54
CA PHE A 147 3.30 -28.04 -43.96
C PHE A 147 4.45 -27.11 -44.31
N ILE A 148 5.44 -27.66 -45.02
CA ILE A 148 6.58 -26.94 -45.57
C ILE A 148 6.58 -27.17 -47.08
N PRO A 149 6.28 -26.15 -47.90
CA PRO A 149 6.17 -26.32 -49.35
C PRO A 149 7.54 -26.61 -49.98
N PHE A 150 8.57 -25.88 -49.56
CA PHE A 150 9.91 -25.99 -50.13
C PHE A 150 10.97 -25.39 -49.20
N ILE A 151 12.14 -26.04 -49.08
CA ILE A 151 13.37 -25.49 -48.52
C ILE A 151 14.53 -25.89 -49.44
N GLY A 152 15.23 -24.89 -49.98
CA GLY A 152 16.40 -25.09 -50.82
C GLY A 152 17.65 -24.39 -50.29
N TRP A 153 18.81 -25.02 -50.48
CA TRP A 153 20.11 -24.48 -50.05
C TRP A 153 20.49 -23.12 -50.68
N ASN A 154 19.91 -22.78 -51.83
CA ASN A 154 20.17 -21.58 -52.61
C ASN A 154 18.91 -20.70 -52.81
N GLN A 155 17.94 -20.84 -51.92
CA GLN A 155 16.65 -20.16 -52.06
C GLN A 155 16.77 -18.65 -51.76
N GLU A 156 16.19 -17.80 -52.61
CA GLU A 156 16.22 -16.34 -52.41
C GLU A 156 15.10 -15.81 -51.50
N LYS A 157 13.96 -16.51 -51.42
CA LYS A 157 12.78 -16.09 -50.64
C LYS A 157 12.68 -16.88 -49.34
N LYS A 158 11.97 -16.35 -48.35
CA LYS A 158 11.62 -17.11 -47.15
C LYS A 158 10.73 -18.32 -47.47
N SER A 159 11.02 -19.44 -46.84
CA SER A 159 10.15 -20.62 -46.76
C SER A 159 9.16 -20.42 -45.63
N ASN A 160 7.88 -20.70 -45.90
CA ASN A 160 6.83 -20.66 -44.91
C ASN A 160 6.65 -22.04 -44.25
N VAL A 161 6.47 -22.04 -42.93
CA VAL A 161 6.16 -23.21 -42.11
C VAL A 161 4.93 -22.87 -41.29
N ASP A 162 3.79 -23.40 -41.72
CA ASP A 162 2.55 -23.27 -40.96
C ASP A 162 2.41 -24.45 -40.02
N VAL A 163 2.19 -24.19 -38.73
CA VAL A 163 1.98 -25.19 -37.69
C VAL A 163 0.63 -24.93 -37.02
N LYS A 164 -0.16 -25.98 -36.84
CA LYS A 164 -1.41 -25.92 -36.08
C LYS A 164 -1.54 -27.12 -35.16
N PHE A 165 -1.96 -26.89 -33.92
CA PHE A 165 -2.36 -27.96 -33.01
C PHE A 165 -3.38 -27.48 -31.99
N ASN A 166 -4.07 -28.43 -31.37
CA ASN A 166 -5.00 -28.24 -30.28
C ASN A 166 -4.40 -28.84 -29.00
N LEU A 167 -4.78 -28.31 -27.84
CA LEU A 167 -4.52 -28.95 -26.57
C LEU A 167 -5.80 -29.57 -26.05
N LYS A 168 -5.72 -30.81 -25.57
CA LYS A 168 -6.90 -31.56 -25.07
C LYS A 168 -7.64 -30.87 -23.95
N LYS A 169 -6.91 -30.16 -23.08
CA LYS A 169 -7.47 -29.35 -21.99
C LYS A 169 -8.02 -27.99 -22.45
N GLY A 170 -8.11 -27.74 -23.76
CA GLY A 170 -8.63 -26.49 -24.32
C GLY A 170 -7.52 -25.58 -24.86
N GLY A 171 -7.83 -24.94 -25.99
CA GLY A 171 -6.96 -24.01 -26.68
C GLY A 171 -6.46 -24.51 -28.03
N SER A 172 -6.32 -23.60 -28.98
CA SER A 172 -5.73 -23.88 -30.29
C SER A 172 -4.56 -22.94 -30.55
N ILE A 173 -3.46 -23.50 -31.05
CA ILE A 173 -2.26 -22.76 -31.39
C ILE A 173 -2.09 -22.84 -32.91
N THR A 174 -1.89 -21.68 -33.53
CA THR A 174 -1.49 -21.57 -34.93
C THR A 174 -0.23 -20.73 -35.01
N SER A 175 0.77 -21.20 -35.74
CA SER A 175 1.99 -20.47 -35.99
C SER A 175 2.25 -20.41 -37.50
N SER A 176 2.73 -19.28 -37.98
CA SER A 176 3.26 -19.12 -39.32
C SER A 176 4.68 -18.60 -39.20
N PHE A 177 5.66 -19.42 -39.58
CA PHE A 177 7.09 -19.14 -39.46
C PHE A 177 7.71 -19.04 -40.84
N ASN A 178 8.20 -17.86 -41.20
CA ASN A 178 8.88 -17.61 -42.47
C ASN A 178 10.38 -17.51 -42.21
N VAL A 179 11.18 -18.38 -42.80
CA VAL A 179 12.65 -18.39 -42.64
C VAL A 179 13.36 -18.43 -43.97
N ASN A 180 14.41 -17.64 -44.13
CA ASN A 180 15.32 -17.76 -45.26
C ASN A 180 16.44 -18.75 -44.87
N PRO A 181 16.54 -19.92 -45.54
CA PRO A 181 17.54 -20.93 -45.20
C PRO A 181 18.99 -20.51 -45.53
N VAL A 182 19.19 -19.43 -46.28
CA VAL A 182 20.52 -18.96 -46.70
C VAL A 182 21.12 -17.98 -45.69
N ASP A 183 20.41 -16.90 -45.35
CA ASP A 183 20.90 -15.86 -44.43
C ASP A 183 20.38 -16.02 -42.99
N GLY A 184 19.36 -16.85 -42.80
CA GLY A 184 18.75 -17.12 -41.50
C GLY A 184 17.72 -16.10 -41.03
N GLU A 185 17.40 -15.06 -41.83
CA GLU A 185 16.36 -14.10 -41.46
C GLU A 185 15.00 -14.79 -41.31
N PHE A 186 14.30 -14.48 -40.23
CA PHE A 186 12.98 -15.04 -39.98
C PHE A 186 11.97 -14.03 -39.44
N ASP A 187 10.71 -14.32 -39.68
CA ASP A 187 9.58 -13.75 -38.96
C ASP A 187 8.58 -14.85 -38.60
N ALA A 188 7.92 -14.71 -37.45
CA ALA A 188 6.98 -15.68 -36.91
C ALA A 188 5.74 -14.97 -36.40
N ASN A 189 4.56 -15.49 -36.73
CA ASN A 189 3.30 -15.09 -36.13
C ASN A 189 2.75 -16.27 -35.35
N ILE A 190 2.58 -16.14 -34.04
CA ILE A 190 2.04 -17.17 -33.15
C ILE A 190 0.72 -16.65 -32.59
N ALA A 191 -0.37 -17.34 -32.87
CA ALA A 191 -1.67 -17.05 -32.29
C ALA A 191 -2.10 -18.20 -31.37
N VAL A 192 -2.52 -17.83 -30.16
CA VAL A 192 -3.10 -18.72 -29.17
C VAL A 192 -4.54 -18.28 -28.96
N ASN A 193 -5.48 -19.21 -29.06
CA ASN A 193 -6.91 -18.94 -28.86
C ASN A 193 -7.47 -19.83 -27.75
N GLU A 194 -8.11 -19.20 -26.76
CA GLU A 194 -8.74 -19.84 -25.59
C GLU A 194 -7.89 -20.91 -24.87
N LEU A 195 -6.60 -20.66 -24.65
CA LEU A 195 -5.76 -21.56 -23.83
C LEU A 195 -6.15 -21.44 -22.35
N TYR A 196 -6.55 -22.54 -21.72
CA TYR A 196 -6.92 -22.52 -20.30
C TYR A 196 -5.69 -22.50 -19.40
N LEU A 197 -5.69 -21.60 -18.42
CA LEU A 197 -4.57 -21.40 -17.51
C LEU A 197 -4.41 -22.54 -16.49
N ASP A 198 -5.46 -23.29 -16.19
CA ASP A 198 -5.45 -24.43 -15.27
C ASP A 198 -4.50 -25.56 -15.73
N ALA A 199 -4.24 -25.64 -17.03
CA ALA A 199 -3.22 -26.51 -17.61
C ALA A 199 -1.81 -26.24 -17.03
N PHE A 200 -1.55 -25.03 -16.53
CA PHE A 200 -0.27 -24.61 -15.94
C PHE A 200 -0.26 -24.64 -14.41
N TYR A 201 -1.38 -25.00 -13.76
CA TYR A 201 -1.51 -25.01 -12.31
C TYR A 201 -0.34 -25.72 -11.60
N LYS A 202 0.05 -26.90 -12.09
CA LYS A 202 1.14 -27.73 -11.53
C LYS A 202 2.49 -27.02 -11.50
N TYR A 203 2.73 -26.08 -12.40
CA TYR A 203 3.96 -25.28 -12.44
C TYR A 203 3.86 -24.04 -11.54
N VAL A 204 2.68 -23.42 -11.48
CA VAL A 204 2.47 -22.21 -10.66
C VAL A 204 2.54 -22.51 -9.16
N VAL A 205 2.07 -23.69 -8.72
CA VAL A 205 2.08 -24.08 -7.30
C VAL A 205 3.47 -24.25 -6.68
N GLU A 206 4.52 -24.39 -7.50
CA GLU A 206 5.90 -24.38 -7.00
C GLU A 206 6.25 -23.03 -6.37
N TYR A 207 5.69 -21.94 -6.91
CA TYR A 207 5.95 -20.57 -6.50
C TYR A 207 4.81 -19.96 -5.66
N ALA A 208 3.64 -20.59 -5.61
CA ALA A 208 2.48 -20.06 -4.92
C ALA A 208 1.65 -21.11 -4.15
N ASN A 209 1.23 -20.77 -2.93
CA ASN A 209 0.36 -21.58 -2.08
C ASN A 209 -1.11 -21.39 -2.49
N ILE A 210 -1.51 -21.99 -3.61
CA ILE A 210 -2.83 -21.79 -4.25
C ILE A 210 -3.60 -23.10 -4.52
N ASN A 211 -4.92 -23.03 -4.62
CA ASN A 211 -5.77 -24.16 -5.06
C ASN A 211 -6.24 -24.04 -6.51
N SER A 212 -6.38 -22.82 -7.05
CA SER A 212 -6.77 -22.61 -8.44
C SER A 212 -5.91 -21.57 -9.16
N PHE A 213 -5.76 -21.77 -10.46
CA PHE A 213 -5.14 -20.83 -11.39
C PHE A 213 -5.92 -20.87 -12.70
N ASN A 214 -6.98 -20.07 -12.77
CA ASN A 214 -7.99 -20.13 -13.82
C ASN A 214 -7.91 -18.91 -14.74
N GLY A 215 -8.41 -19.08 -15.96
CA GLY A 215 -8.53 -18.03 -16.96
C GLY A 215 -8.31 -18.54 -18.37
N LYS A 216 -8.63 -17.71 -19.36
CA LYS A 216 -8.48 -18.03 -20.78
C LYS A 216 -7.49 -17.07 -21.44
N LEU A 217 -6.33 -17.58 -21.82
CA LEU A 217 -5.28 -16.86 -22.53
C LEU A 217 -5.57 -16.85 -24.04
N ASN A 218 -5.51 -15.66 -24.61
CA ASN A 218 -5.48 -15.42 -26.03
C ASN A 218 -4.24 -14.58 -26.34
N SER A 219 -3.53 -14.87 -27.41
CA SER A 219 -2.39 -14.05 -27.82
C SER A 219 -2.23 -14.02 -29.32
N GLN A 220 -1.61 -12.94 -29.79
CA GLN A 220 -1.09 -12.81 -31.14
C GLN A 220 0.29 -12.19 -31.02
N ILE A 221 1.33 -13.01 -31.16
CA ILE A 221 2.73 -12.65 -30.97
C ILE A 221 3.43 -12.64 -32.32
N TYR A 222 4.15 -11.57 -32.60
CA TYR A 222 5.03 -11.44 -33.73
C TYR A 222 6.48 -11.50 -33.24
N ILE A 223 7.30 -12.31 -33.89
CA ILE A 223 8.73 -12.44 -33.60
C ILE A 223 9.47 -12.19 -34.90
N SER A 224 10.52 -11.37 -34.88
CA SER A 224 11.41 -11.19 -36.04
C SER A 224 12.86 -11.22 -35.59
N GLY A 225 13.73 -11.87 -36.36
CA GLY A 225 15.13 -11.99 -36.02
C GLY A 225 15.93 -12.75 -37.07
N ASN A 226 17.06 -13.30 -36.63
CA ASN A 226 17.90 -14.18 -37.43
C ASN A 226 18.20 -15.46 -36.64
N ILE A 227 18.02 -16.64 -37.24
CA ILE A 227 18.22 -17.93 -36.54
C ILE A 227 19.67 -18.12 -36.07
N ASN A 228 20.64 -17.47 -36.75
CA ASN A 228 22.06 -17.51 -36.38
C ASN A 228 22.35 -16.60 -35.16
N GLU A 229 21.45 -15.66 -34.85
CA GLU A 229 21.53 -14.75 -33.70
C GLU A 229 20.19 -14.70 -32.96
N ALA A 230 19.57 -15.86 -32.72
CA ALA A 230 18.18 -15.96 -32.23
C ALA A 230 17.90 -15.14 -30.97
N ILE A 231 18.91 -14.94 -30.11
CA ILE A 231 18.81 -14.13 -28.89
C ILE A 231 18.51 -12.65 -29.15
N LYS A 232 18.86 -12.12 -30.34
CA LYS A 232 18.62 -10.74 -30.77
C LYS A 232 17.23 -10.54 -31.38
N SER A 233 16.36 -11.53 -31.31
CA SER A 233 15.01 -11.44 -31.84
C SER A 233 14.19 -10.39 -31.10
N ILE A 234 13.33 -9.72 -31.86
CA ILE A 234 12.38 -8.75 -31.33
C ILE A 234 11.00 -9.38 -31.29
N ILE A 235 10.34 -9.26 -30.14
CA ILE A 235 8.99 -9.77 -29.92
C ILE A 235 8.02 -8.60 -29.73
N SER A 236 6.87 -8.64 -30.38
CA SER A 236 5.76 -7.70 -30.19
C SER A 236 4.43 -8.45 -30.27
N GLY A 237 3.32 -7.81 -29.93
CA GLY A 237 2.01 -8.45 -30.07
C GLY A 237 0.99 -8.04 -29.04
N LYS A 238 -0.01 -8.90 -28.85
CA LYS A 238 -1.10 -8.70 -27.91
C LYS A 238 -1.32 -9.95 -27.09
N VAL A 239 -1.58 -9.77 -25.80
CA VAL A 239 -1.96 -10.83 -24.87
C VAL A 239 -3.25 -10.41 -24.18
N THR A 240 -4.21 -11.33 -24.10
CA THR A 240 -5.47 -11.11 -23.40
C THR A 240 -5.75 -12.30 -22.50
N ILE A 241 -6.04 -12.06 -21.23
CA ILE A 241 -6.54 -13.07 -20.30
C ILE A 241 -7.96 -12.68 -19.92
N ASN A 242 -8.90 -13.59 -20.14
CA ASN A 242 -10.29 -13.42 -19.72
C ASN A 242 -10.58 -14.30 -18.50
N ASP A 243 -11.42 -13.80 -17.61
CA ASP A 243 -11.93 -14.51 -16.43
C ASP A 243 -10.79 -15.10 -15.57
N PHE A 244 -9.75 -14.29 -15.33
CA PHE A 244 -8.63 -14.66 -14.49
C PHE A 244 -9.07 -14.79 -13.03
N GLU A 245 -8.68 -15.87 -12.36
CA GLU A 245 -8.97 -16.10 -10.94
C GLU A 245 -7.91 -16.98 -10.28
N MET A 246 -7.54 -16.60 -9.06
CA MET A 246 -6.73 -17.41 -8.14
C MET A 246 -7.39 -17.50 -6.77
N THR A 247 -7.30 -18.70 -6.19
CA THR A 247 -7.75 -18.98 -4.82
C THR A 247 -6.57 -19.49 -3.97
N ASP A 248 -6.58 -19.15 -2.69
CA ASP A 248 -5.61 -19.66 -1.72
C ASP A 248 -5.88 -21.14 -1.37
N LYS A 249 -5.13 -21.70 -0.41
CA LYS A 249 -5.29 -23.09 0.04
C LYS A 249 -6.62 -23.36 0.77
N GLN A 250 -7.35 -22.31 1.14
CA GLN A 250 -8.66 -22.37 1.80
C GLN A 250 -9.81 -22.12 0.80
N ASP A 251 -9.53 -22.13 -0.51
CA ASP A 251 -10.47 -21.80 -1.59
C ASP A 251 -11.03 -20.37 -1.51
N LYS A 252 -10.36 -19.46 -0.79
CA LYS A 252 -10.72 -18.04 -0.77
C LYS A 252 -10.13 -17.36 -1.99
N LYS A 253 -11.00 -16.74 -2.79
CA LYS A 253 -10.58 -15.90 -3.91
C LYS A 253 -9.78 -14.71 -3.39
N PHE A 254 -8.59 -14.49 -3.92
CA PHE A 254 -7.74 -13.37 -3.51
C PHE A 254 -7.25 -12.47 -4.63
N LEU A 255 -7.23 -12.97 -5.87
CA LEU A 255 -6.96 -12.19 -7.07
C LEU A 255 -7.89 -12.63 -8.19
N ALA A 256 -8.54 -11.68 -8.85
CA ALA A 256 -9.29 -11.94 -10.07
C ALA A 256 -9.35 -10.71 -10.98
N ALA A 257 -9.57 -10.95 -12.26
CA ALA A 257 -9.84 -9.90 -13.24
C ALA A 257 -10.68 -10.46 -14.38
N LYS A 258 -11.74 -9.76 -14.77
CA LYS A 258 -12.57 -10.21 -15.91
C LYS A 258 -11.82 -10.11 -17.24
N ASN A 259 -11.03 -9.05 -17.41
CA ASN A 259 -10.26 -8.85 -18.63
C ASN A 259 -8.93 -8.14 -18.35
N LEU A 260 -7.84 -8.81 -18.70
CA LEU A 260 -6.48 -8.30 -18.71
C LEU A 260 -6.01 -8.21 -20.17
N LYS A 261 -5.64 -7.03 -20.65
CA LYS A 261 -5.15 -6.81 -22.02
C LYS A 261 -3.79 -6.14 -21.98
N VAL A 262 -2.81 -6.77 -22.61
CA VAL A 262 -1.45 -6.27 -22.76
C VAL A 262 -1.16 -6.09 -24.24
N ALA A 263 -0.78 -4.88 -24.64
CA ALA A 263 -0.18 -4.62 -25.96
C ALA A 263 1.33 -4.52 -25.78
N LEU A 264 2.06 -5.50 -26.31
CA LEU A 264 3.51 -5.55 -26.30
C LEU A 264 4.04 -4.77 -27.51
N GLN A 265 4.74 -3.66 -27.26
CA GLN A 265 5.36 -2.89 -28.33
C GLN A 265 6.67 -3.54 -28.78
N LYS A 266 7.52 -3.90 -27.82
CA LYS A 266 8.85 -4.44 -28.06
C LYS A 266 9.37 -5.19 -26.83
N ILE A 267 9.77 -6.44 -27.00
CA ILE A 267 10.65 -7.17 -26.08
C ILE A 267 11.92 -7.50 -26.86
N ASP A 268 13.04 -7.04 -26.34
CA ASP A 268 14.38 -7.18 -26.91
C ASP A 268 15.30 -7.65 -25.79
N TYR A 269 15.33 -8.98 -25.67
CA TYR A 269 16.02 -9.65 -24.57
C TYR A 269 17.53 -9.38 -24.61
N ALA A 270 18.14 -9.40 -25.80
CA ALA A 270 19.58 -9.13 -25.97
C ALA A 270 20.00 -7.75 -25.43
N ASN A 271 19.14 -6.74 -25.55
CA ASN A 271 19.40 -5.38 -25.07
C ASN A 271 18.66 -5.04 -23.76
N SER A 272 18.15 -6.05 -23.04
CA SER A 272 17.38 -5.87 -21.78
C SER A 272 16.30 -4.79 -21.86
N THR A 273 15.58 -4.72 -22.98
CA THR A 273 14.61 -3.67 -23.32
C THR A 273 13.21 -4.24 -23.42
N TYR A 274 12.30 -3.74 -22.57
CA TYR A 274 10.93 -4.24 -22.43
C TYR A 274 9.92 -3.08 -22.49
N VAL A 275 9.15 -3.00 -23.57
CA VAL A 275 8.23 -1.89 -23.83
C VAL A 275 6.82 -2.44 -24.03
N ILE A 276 5.95 -2.08 -23.09
CA ILE A 276 4.52 -2.34 -23.09
C ILE A 276 3.84 -1.05 -23.56
N ASP A 277 3.08 -1.14 -24.66
CA ASP A 277 2.32 0.00 -25.16
C ASP A 277 1.10 0.29 -24.28
N SER A 278 0.39 -0.76 -23.85
CA SER A 278 -0.70 -0.59 -22.88
C SER A 278 -0.93 -1.82 -22.02
N LEU A 279 -1.28 -1.57 -20.76
CA LEU A 279 -1.80 -2.55 -19.80
C LEU A 279 -3.18 -2.07 -19.35
N ASN A 280 -4.22 -2.77 -19.81
CA ASN A 280 -5.61 -2.47 -19.47
C ASN A 280 -6.19 -3.62 -18.65
N ILE A 281 -6.72 -3.27 -17.48
CA ILE A 281 -7.19 -4.22 -16.47
C ILE A 281 -8.62 -3.80 -16.11
N ASN A 282 -9.61 -4.66 -16.35
CA ASN A 282 -11.02 -4.34 -16.11
C ASN A 282 -11.67 -5.34 -15.15
N ASP A 283 -12.51 -4.80 -14.26
CA ASP A 283 -13.27 -5.55 -13.26
C ASP A 283 -12.33 -6.44 -12.40
N THR A 284 -11.43 -5.80 -11.64
CA THR A 284 -10.52 -6.51 -10.74
C THR A 284 -11.13 -6.77 -9.39
N TYR A 285 -10.64 -7.83 -8.76
CA TYR A 285 -10.88 -8.11 -7.36
C TYR A 285 -9.56 -8.48 -6.68
N THR A 286 -9.29 -7.85 -5.55
CA THR A 286 -8.18 -8.19 -4.66
C THR A 286 -8.70 -8.34 -3.25
N PHE A 287 -8.34 -9.44 -2.59
CA PHE A 287 -8.48 -9.57 -1.14
C PHE A 287 -7.10 -9.41 -0.50
N PHE A 288 -6.96 -8.40 0.35
CA PHE A 288 -5.71 -8.09 1.04
C PHE A 288 -5.91 -8.20 2.54
N HIS A 289 -5.18 -9.11 3.18
CA HIS A 289 -5.17 -9.28 4.62
C HIS A 289 -3.81 -8.89 5.17
N LEU A 290 -3.80 -7.91 6.08
CA LEU A 290 -2.62 -7.44 6.78
C LEU A 290 -2.59 -8.02 8.21
N ASP A 291 -1.43 -8.54 8.60
CA ASP A 291 -1.16 -8.94 9.98
C ASP A 291 0.00 -8.11 10.57
N SER A 292 0.37 -8.37 11.83
CA SER A 292 1.41 -7.59 12.53
C SER A 292 2.84 -7.73 11.96
N ILE A 293 3.11 -8.75 11.14
CA ILE A 293 4.43 -9.14 10.64
C ILE A 293 4.48 -9.15 9.10
N SER A 294 3.40 -9.59 8.43
CA SER A 294 3.33 -9.78 6.98
C SER A 294 1.93 -9.53 6.43
N ASN A 295 1.64 -10.09 5.26
CA ASN A 295 0.34 -10.06 4.60
C ASN A 295 0.12 -11.34 3.79
N ASN A 296 -1.13 -11.61 3.46
CA ASN A 296 -1.53 -12.81 2.71
C ASN A 296 -0.80 -12.97 1.37
N LEU A 297 -0.55 -11.89 0.61
CA LEU A 297 0.12 -12.00 -0.69
C LEU A 297 1.58 -12.47 -0.54
N PHE A 298 2.30 -11.97 0.46
CA PHE A 298 3.68 -12.40 0.74
C PHE A 298 3.75 -13.88 1.14
N GLU A 299 2.79 -14.36 1.92
CA GLU A 299 2.69 -15.76 2.30
C GLU A 299 2.27 -16.66 1.13
N ILE A 300 1.27 -16.23 0.35
CA ILE A 300 0.77 -16.97 -0.81
C ILE A 300 1.89 -17.13 -1.84
N PHE A 301 2.63 -16.07 -2.16
CA PHE A 301 3.71 -16.11 -3.16
C PHE A 301 5.09 -16.49 -2.59
N LYS A 302 5.14 -17.05 -1.38
CA LYS A 302 6.38 -17.52 -0.72
C LYS A 302 7.50 -16.46 -0.66
N LEU A 303 7.14 -15.18 -0.59
CA LEU A 303 8.11 -14.07 -0.61
C LEU A 303 8.85 -13.90 0.72
N ASN A 304 8.26 -14.37 1.82
CA ASN A 304 8.89 -14.34 3.14
C ASN A 304 10.10 -15.29 3.27
N GLU A 305 10.11 -16.41 2.54
CA GLU A 305 11.16 -17.44 2.61
C GLU A 305 12.49 -16.97 1.97
N SER A 306 12.41 -16.07 0.97
CA SER A 306 13.59 -15.49 0.30
C SER A 306 14.50 -14.68 1.24
N ASN A 307 13.98 -14.16 2.36
CA ASN A 307 14.77 -13.40 3.33
C ASN A 307 15.52 -14.27 4.35
N GLN A 308 15.13 -15.54 4.54
CA GLN A 308 15.82 -16.43 5.49
C GLN A 308 17.08 -17.07 4.89
N ASN A 309 17.07 -17.39 3.59
CA ASN A 309 18.25 -17.94 2.91
C ASN A 309 19.32 -16.89 2.57
N ALA A 310 19.01 -15.59 2.71
CA ALA A 310 19.96 -14.50 2.51
C ALA A 310 20.86 -14.21 3.74
N SER A 311 20.60 -14.86 4.88
CA SER A 311 21.22 -14.52 6.18
C SER A 311 22.37 -15.45 6.61
N THR A 312 22.81 -16.39 5.76
CA THR A 312 23.97 -17.27 6.05
C THR A 312 25.16 -17.15 5.09
N THR A 313 25.19 -16.14 4.22
CA THR A 313 26.41 -15.83 3.45
C THR A 313 27.11 -14.62 4.08
N THR A 314 28.30 -14.90 4.64
CA THR A 314 29.25 -13.94 5.21
C THR A 314 29.33 -12.61 4.46
N ILE A 315 29.28 -11.51 5.20
CA ILE A 315 29.31 -10.08 4.78
C ILE A 315 30.62 -9.67 4.06
N ALA A 316 31.53 -10.59 3.76
CA ALA A 316 32.82 -10.29 3.13
C ALA A 316 32.84 -10.38 1.59
N ASP A 317 31.73 -10.75 0.93
CA ASP A 317 31.70 -10.95 -0.53
C ASP A 317 30.57 -10.18 -1.26
N ARG A 318 30.03 -9.13 -0.63
CA ARG A 318 29.09 -8.17 -1.27
C ARG A 318 29.76 -6.96 -1.94
N SER A 319 31.09 -6.97 -2.04
CA SER A 319 31.88 -5.91 -2.69
C SER A 319 32.34 -6.25 -4.12
N SER A 320 31.75 -7.28 -4.74
CA SER A 320 32.12 -7.75 -6.08
C SER A 320 30.93 -8.33 -6.87
N ILE A 321 29.71 -7.85 -6.64
CA ILE A 321 28.69 -7.95 -7.69
C ILE A 321 29.00 -6.83 -8.68
N ASP A 322 29.68 -7.25 -9.73
CA ASP A 322 29.96 -6.51 -10.95
C ASP A 322 28.82 -5.55 -11.29
N SER A 323 29.10 -4.25 -11.22
CA SER A 323 28.21 -3.13 -11.55
C SER A 323 28.00 -2.99 -13.07
N SER A 324 27.96 -4.12 -13.76
CA SER A 324 27.78 -4.28 -15.20
C SER A 324 26.62 -5.22 -15.55
N ALA A 325 25.66 -5.43 -14.63
CA ALA A 325 24.34 -5.89 -15.04
C ALA A 325 23.73 -4.81 -15.93
N ASP A 326 23.59 -5.08 -17.23
CA ASP A 326 22.97 -4.19 -18.20
C ASP A 326 21.68 -3.62 -17.61
N LYS A 327 21.63 -2.29 -17.48
CA LYS A 327 20.54 -1.59 -16.80
C LYS A 327 19.25 -1.89 -17.56
N ILE A 328 18.34 -2.66 -16.96
CA ILE A 328 17.08 -3.03 -17.60
C ILE A 328 16.30 -1.76 -17.98
N TYR A 329 16.02 -1.61 -19.28
CA TYR A 329 15.10 -0.59 -19.76
C TYR A 329 13.69 -1.17 -19.78
N TYR A 330 12.77 -0.55 -19.05
CA TYR A 330 11.35 -0.90 -19.12
C TYR A 330 10.48 0.34 -19.37
N ALA A 331 9.38 0.13 -20.06
CA ALA A 331 8.41 1.16 -20.41
C ALA A 331 6.98 0.61 -20.38
N ILE A 332 6.05 1.34 -19.78
CA ILE A 332 4.60 1.11 -19.87
C ILE A 332 3.99 2.43 -20.34
N ASN A 333 3.61 2.53 -21.62
CA ASN A 333 3.17 3.82 -22.17
C ASN A 333 1.80 4.24 -21.61
N HIS A 334 0.91 3.27 -21.37
CA HIS A 334 -0.43 3.49 -20.81
C HIS A 334 -0.78 2.38 -19.81
N LEU A 335 -1.07 2.75 -18.57
CA LEU A 335 -1.59 1.85 -17.53
C LEU A 335 -3.00 2.28 -17.19
N ASN A 336 -3.98 1.39 -17.34
CA ASN A 336 -5.37 1.65 -17.01
C ASN A 336 -5.96 0.50 -16.18
N LEU A 337 -6.54 0.83 -15.03
CA LEU A 337 -7.36 -0.07 -14.23
C LEU A 337 -8.76 0.54 -14.13
N ASN A 338 -9.76 -0.20 -14.55
CA ASN A 338 -11.16 0.24 -14.50
C ASN A 338 -12.00 -0.70 -13.64
N ASN A 339 -12.80 -0.09 -12.77
CA ASN A 339 -13.79 -0.78 -11.93
C ASN A 339 -13.17 -1.86 -11.03
N GLY A 340 -12.09 -1.52 -10.32
CA GLY A 340 -11.49 -2.42 -9.35
C GLY A 340 -12.21 -2.46 -8.01
N VAL A 341 -12.06 -3.60 -7.33
CA VAL A 341 -12.52 -3.85 -5.97
C VAL A 341 -11.36 -4.35 -5.12
N LEU A 342 -11.21 -3.77 -3.93
CA LEU A 342 -10.27 -4.21 -2.91
C LEU A 342 -11.03 -4.42 -1.60
N ASP A 343 -11.07 -5.66 -1.13
CA ASP A 343 -11.48 -5.98 0.23
C ASP A 343 -10.22 -6.03 1.10
N TYR A 344 -10.06 -5.02 1.95
CA TYR A 344 -8.98 -4.94 2.92
C TYR A 344 -9.45 -5.50 4.25
N THR A 345 -8.59 -6.25 4.92
CA THR A 345 -8.83 -6.65 6.30
C THR A 345 -7.55 -6.67 7.11
N ASP A 346 -7.65 -6.41 8.42
CA ASP A 346 -6.57 -6.65 9.36
C ASP A 346 -7.06 -7.10 10.73
N ASN A 347 -6.13 -7.56 11.56
CA ASN A 347 -6.39 -7.92 12.94
C ASN A 347 -5.34 -7.29 13.88
N LEU A 348 -5.01 -6.02 13.66
CA LEU A 348 -3.97 -5.33 14.43
C LEU A 348 -4.38 -5.01 15.88
N THR A 349 -5.69 -5.04 16.18
CA THR A 349 -6.26 -4.70 17.48
C THR A 349 -6.77 -5.89 18.29
N GLY A 350 -6.73 -7.11 17.71
CA GLY A 350 -7.32 -8.33 18.27
C GLY A 350 -8.77 -8.58 17.83
N GLU A 351 -9.38 -7.60 17.16
CA GLU A 351 -10.65 -7.72 16.46
C GLU A 351 -10.42 -7.51 14.94
N GLU A 352 -11.23 -8.18 14.11
CA GLU A 352 -11.15 -8.08 12.65
C GLU A 352 -11.72 -6.75 12.18
N PHE A 353 -10.91 -6.00 11.42
CA PHE A 353 -11.35 -4.80 10.71
C PHE A 353 -11.49 -5.14 9.23
N ASP A 354 -12.67 -4.94 8.67
CA ASP A 354 -12.95 -5.13 7.24
C ASP A 354 -13.28 -3.80 6.57
N TYR A 355 -12.71 -3.56 5.40
CA TYR A 355 -12.95 -2.34 4.65
C TYR A 355 -13.06 -2.60 3.15
N HIS A 356 -14.18 -2.15 2.58
CA HIS A 356 -14.50 -2.35 1.17
C HIS A 356 -14.17 -1.10 0.35
N LEU A 357 -13.25 -1.23 -0.60
CA LEU A 357 -12.94 -0.19 -1.59
C LEU A 357 -13.47 -0.65 -2.95
N SER A 358 -14.20 0.21 -3.64
CA SER A 358 -14.83 -0.11 -4.92
C SER A 358 -14.70 1.01 -5.93
N GLN A 359 -15.08 0.72 -7.17
CA GLN A 359 -14.98 1.65 -8.29
C GLN A 359 -13.56 2.20 -8.48
N ILE A 360 -12.55 1.41 -8.11
CA ILE A 360 -11.16 1.81 -8.22
C ILE A 360 -10.87 2.05 -9.69
N GLN A 361 -10.50 3.28 -10.00
CA GLN A 361 -9.97 3.71 -11.28
C GLN A 361 -8.52 4.10 -11.05
N MET A 362 -7.64 3.68 -11.95
CA MET A 362 -6.24 4.08 -11.92
C MET A 362 -5.74 4.30 -13.33
N GLU A 363 -5.06 5.41 -13.53
CA GLU A 363 -4.36 5.71 -14.77
C GLU A 363 -2.95 6.23 -14.47
N SER A 364 -2.03 6.03 -15.41
CA SER A 364 -0.71 6.65 -15.31
C SER A 364 -0.32 7.30 -16.62
N ASP A 365 0.53 8.33 -16.51
CA ASP A 365 1.37 8.74 -17.62
C ASP A 365 2.30 7.57 -18.02
N SER A 366 3.05 7.74 -19.12
CA SER A 366 4.02 6.74 -19.51
C SER A 366 5.09 6.52 -18.44
N ILE A 367 5.19 5.28 -17.96
CA ILE A 367 6.13 4.83 -16.94
C ILE A 367 7.39 4.35 -17.64
N PHE A 368 8.45 5.15 -17.65
CA PHE A 368 9.76 4.73 -18.17
C PHE A 368 10.75 4.53 -17.03
N SER A 369 11.58 3.48 -17.08
CA SER A 369 12.66 3.28 -16.11
C SER A 369 13.72 4.39 -16.16
N SER A 370 13.77 5.15 -17.26
CA SER A 370 14.62 6.31 -17.45
C SER A 370 13.97 7.65 -17.07
N SER A 371 12.67 7.65 -16.73
CA SER A 371 11.97 8.89 -16.34
C SER A 371 12.53 9.44 -15.04
N LYS A 372 12.65 10.77 -14.96
CA LYS A 372 12.94 11.45 -13.69
C LYS A 372 11.73 11.49 -12.76
N TRP A 373 10.53 11.40 -13.33
CA TRP A 373 9.28 11.46 -12.60
C TRP A 373 8.15 10.79 -13.39
N VAL A 374 7.26 10.10 -12.68
CA VAL A 374 6.06 9.44 -13.21
C VAL A 374 4.90 9.75 -12.28
N ASN A 375 3.75 10.16 -12.82
CA ASN A 375 2.53 10.33 -12.04
C ASN A 375 1.56 9.17 -12.27
N ILE A 376 0.93 8.72 -11.19
CA ILE A 376 -0.15 7.75 -11.15
C ILE A 376 -1.33 8.43 -10.46
N TYR A 377 -2.50 8.35 -11.07
CA TYR A 377 -3.75 8.91 -10.59
C TYR A 377 -4.69 7.78 -10.22
N SER A 378 -5.40 7.90 -9.10
CA SER A 378 -6.41 6.91 -8.72
C SER A 378 -7.57 7.54 -7.99
N ASP A 379 -8.77 7.06 -8.31
CA ASP A 379 -10.02 7.44 -7.69
C ASP A 379 -10.77 6.19 -7.22
N MET A 380 -11.38 6.25 -6.05
CA MET A 380 -12.12 5.11 -5.49
C MET A 380 -13.21 5.54 -4.51
N LEU A 381 -14.19 4.66 -4.33
CA LEU A 381 -15.23 4.76 -3.33
C LEU A 381 -14.82 3.98 -2.07
N LEU A 382 -14.91 4.64 -0.93
CA LEU A 382 -14.58 4.11 0.38
C LEU A 382 -15.87 3.66 1.09
N ASN A 383 -15.99 2.37 1.32
CA ASN A 383 -17.10 1.73 2.03
C ASN A 383 -18.48 2.23 1.56
N ASN A 384 -18.66 2.32 0.24
CA ASN A 384 -19.89 2.76 -0.43
C ASN A 384 -20.35 4.21 -0.12
N ARG A 385 -19.52 5.04 0.52
CA ARG A 385 -19.90 6.40 0.94
C ARG A 385 -18.84 7.46 0.68
N GLY A 386 -17.65 7.31 1.24
CA GLY A 386 -16.57 8.29 1.12
C GLY A 386 -15.89 8.19 -0.24
N THR A 387 -15.17 9.22 -0.65
CA THR A 387 -14.33 9.17 -1.86
C THR A 387 -12.88 9.36 -1.48
N LEU A 388 -11.98 8.71 -2.22
CA LEU A 388 -10.54 8.94 -2.15
C LEU A 388 -10.04 9.24 -3.55
N ASN A 389 -9.30 10.33 -3.68
CA ASN A 389 -8.59 10.74 -4.89
C ASN A 389 -7.11 10.80 -4.53
N ALA A 390 -6.27 10.14 -5.30
CA ALA A 390 -4.83 10.05 -5.07
C ALA A 390 -4.06 10.44 -6.33
N LYS A 391 -3.01 11.24 -6.14
CA LYS A 391 -1.95 11.47 -7.12
C LYS A 391 -0.63 11.09 -6.49
N ILE A 392 0.01 10.08 -7.04
CA ILE A 392 1.30 9.58 -6.59
C ILE A 392 2.34 9.90 -7.68
N GLY A 393 3.34 10.68 -7.31
CA GLY A 393 4.52 10.93 -8.13
C GLY A 393 5.69 10.10 -7.61
N VAL A 394 6.40 9.40 -8.49
CA VAL A 394 7.59 8.62 -8.12
C VAL A 394 8.73 8.88 -9.10
N ASN A 395 9.97 8.76 -8.63
CA ASN A 395 11.14 8.73 -9.49
C ASN A 395 11.63 7.28 -9.66
N PRO A 396 11.41 6.64 -10.82
CA PRO A 396 11.87 5.26 -11.08
C PRO A 396 13.38 5.06 -10.96
N GLN A 397 14.19 6.12 -11.08
CA GLN A 397 15.65 6.05 -10.96
C GLN A 397 16.14 6.23 -9.51
N ASN A 398 15.31 6.80 -8.64
CA ASN A 398 15.60 6.97 -7.23
C ASN A 398 14.29 6.90 -6.43
N THR A 399 13.98 5.70 -5.93
CA THR A 399 12.73 5.41 -5.21
C THR A 399 12.60 6.13 -3.88
N ASP A 400 13.67 6.74 -3.39
CA ASP A 400 13.65 7.57 -2.17
C ASP A 400 13.06 8.96 -2.42
N ASN A 401 12.66 9.25 -3.67
CA ASN A 401 11.98 10.47 -4.07
C ASN A 401 10.54 10.17 -4.54
N ALA A 402 9.55 10.75 -3.85
CA ALA A 402 8.14 10.58 -4.17
C ALA A 402 7.28 11.77 -3.73
N GLU A 403 6.15 11.98 -4.39
CA GLU A 403 5.08 12.90 -3.96
C GLU A 403 3.80 12.09 -3.77
N ILE A 404 3.12 12.26 -2.64
CA ILE A 404 1.88 11.57 -2.33
C ILE A 404 0.84 12.61 -1.94
N ASN A 405 -0.11 12.84 -2.84
CA ASN A 405 -1.23 13.74 -2.63
C ASN A 405 -2.51 12.92 -2.54
N ILE A 406 -3.20 12.98 -1.41
CA ILE A 406 -4.45 12.24 -1.20
C ILE A 406 -5.51 13.23 -0.71
N THR A 407 -6.69 13.16 -1.30
CA THR A 407 -7.90 13.83 -0.82
C THR A 407 -8.93 12.78 -0.50
N ILE A 408 -9.42 12.79 0.74
CA ILE A 408 -10.53 11.97 1.19
C ILE A 408 -11.69 12.90 1.53
N GLU A 409 -12.88 12.58 1.03
CA GLU A 409 -14.10 13.31 1.35
C GLU A 409 -15.18 12.40 1.90
N LYS A 410 -15.95 12.89 2.88
CA LYS A 410 -17.11 12.20 3.47
C LYS A 410 -16.79 10.78 3.99
N PHE A 411 -15.57 10.58 4.48
CA PHE A 411 -15.22 9.35 5.18
C PHE A 411 -16.04 9.25 6.46
N LEU A 412 -16.71 8.11 6.67
CA LEU A 412 -17.49 7.90 7.88
C LEU A 412 -16.56 7.55 9.03
N LEU A 413 -16.41 8.48 9.99
CA LEU A 413 -15.42 8.34 11.04
C LEU A 413 -15.72 7.15 11.98
N SER A 414 -16.97 6.69 12.07
CA SER A 414 -17.31 5.48 12.83
C SER A 414 -16.77 4.19 12.22
N ASP A 415 -16.36 4.19 10.94
CA ASP A 415 -15.81 2.99 10.30
C ASP A 415 -14.50 2.54 10.95
N ILE A 416 -13.77 3.47 11.58
CA ILE A 416 -12.51 3.19 12.31
C ILE A 416 -12.74 2.98 13.81
N ASN A 417 -13.98 2.70 14.24
CA ASN A 417 -14.30 2.56 15.66
C ASN A 417 -13.44 1.52 16.37
N ILE A 418 -13.09 0.43 15.68
CA ILE A 418 -12.20 -0.61 16.17
C ILE A 418 -10.87 -0.05 16.70
N TYR A 419 -10.24 0.89 15.96
CA TYR A 419 -9.00 1.53 16.39
C TYR A 419 -9.26 2.61 17.44
N SER A 420 -10.31 3.41 17.30
CA SER A 420 -10.62 4.47 18.27
C SER A 420 -10.94 3.91 19.67
N ASN A 421 -11.67 2.80 19.73
CA ASN A 421 -11.99 2.10 20.96
C ASN A 421 -10.73 1.46 21.54
N HIS A 422 -9.97 0.70 20.74
CA HIS A 422 -8.75 0.04 21.19
C HIS A 422 -7.72 1.04 21.76
N TYR A 423 -7.42 2.13 21.05
CA TYR A 423 -6.38 3.07 21.48
C TYR A 423 -6.88 4.15 22.45
N MET A 424 -8.06 4.74 22.20
CA MET A 424 -8.55 5.91 22.95
C MET A 424 -9.69 5.57 23.91
N GLY A 425 -10.34 4.43 23.75
CA GLY A 425 -11.43 3.98 24.63
C GLY A 425 -12.79 4.58 24.31
N HIS A 426 -12.90 5.37 23.24
CA HIS A 426 -14.12 6.07 22.86
C HIS A 426 -14.62 5.55 21.51
N ASP A 427 -15.92 5.28 21.42
CA ASP A 427 -16.56 5.03 20.13
C ASP A 427 -16.90 6.37 19.50
N ILE A 428 -16.67 6.51 18.20
CA ILE A 428 -17.20 7.60 17.39
C ILE A 428 -18.65 7.25 17.03
N LEU A 429 -19.58 8.06 17.53
CA LEU A 429 -21.02 7.88 17.30
C LEU A 429 -21.44 8.47 15.95
N GLU A 430 -20.87 9.63 15.62
CA GLU A 430 -21.12 10.37 14.39
C GLU A 430 -19.83 11.10 13.98
N GLY A 431 -19.68 11.41 12.69
CA GLY A 431 -18.61 12.25 12.20
C GLY A 431 -18.28 12.03 10.73
N ASP A 432 -18.22 13.12 9.97
CA ASP A 432 -17.72 13.11 8.60
C ASP A 432 -16.29 13.64 8.57
N PHE A 433 -15.39 12.81 8.05
CA PHE A 433 -13.98 13.14 7.95
C PHE A 433 -13.60 13.52 6.52
N TYR A 434 -12.85 14.61 6.44
CA TYR A 434 -12.24 15.12 5.23
C TYR A 434 -10.75 15.25 5.50
N TYR A 435 -9.96 14.79 4.55
CA TYR A 435 -8.52 14.76 4.67
C TYR A 435 -7.89 15.24 3.38
N ASN A 436 -6.92 16.14 3.49
CA ASN A 436 -6.06 16.50 2.40
C ASN A 436 -4.62 16.42 2.87
N THR A 437 -3.81 15.60 2.20
CA THR A 437 -2.38 15.53 2.43
C THR A 437 -1.63 15.96 1.18
N LYS A 438 -0.57 16.74 1.41
CA LYS A 438 0.51 16.93 0.46
C LYS A 438 1.80 16.42 1.08
N THR A 439 2.29 15.30 0.59
CA THR A 439 3.51 14.66 1.07
C THR A 439 4.58 14.70 0.00
N GLU A 440 5.77 15.16 0.37
CA GLU A 440 6.98 15.15 -0.43
C GLU A 440 8.03 14.32 0.32
N ILE A 441 8.64 13.37 -0.37
CA ILE A 441 9.76 12.57 0.11
C ILE A 441 10.94 12.93 -0.78
N THR A 442 12.01 13.44 -0.16
CA THR A 442 13.22 13.84 -0.86
C THR A 442 14.43 13.16 -0.21
N ASP A 443 15.09 12.30 -0.98
CA ASP A 443 16.21 11.45 -0.54
C ASP A 443 15.91 10.75 0.80
N GLY A 444 14.70 10.19 0.92
CA GLY A 444 14.22 9.48 2.11
C GLY A 444 13.69 10.38 3.23
N THR A 445 13.85 11.70 3.15
CA THR A 445 13.28 12.64 4.14
C THR A 445 11.82 12.95 3.79
N ILE A 446 10.90 12.62 4.69
CA ILE A 446 9.46 12.89 4.54
C ILE A 446 9.08 14.28 5.06
N THR A 447 8.35 15.02 4.24
CA THR A 447 7.65 16.26 4.56
C THR A 447 6.19 16.14 4.18
N SER A 448 5.30 16.08 5.16
CA SER A 448 3.87 15.88 4.94
C SER A 448 3.05 16.95 5.65
N GLU A 449 2.26 17.68 4.86
CA GLU A 449 1.29 18.67 5.33
C GLU A 449 -0.10 18.05 5.30
N ASN A 450 -0.69 17.83 6.47
CA ASN A 450 -1.94 17.10 6.63
C ASN A 450 -3.02 18.04 7.16
N LYS A 451 -4.08 18.23 6.39
CA LYS A 451 -5.25 19.03 6.75
C LYS A 451 -6.43 18.11 7.00
N LEU A 452 -6.93 18.14 8.23
CA LEU A 452 -8.04 17.33 8.69
C LEU A 452 -9.21 18.25 8.99
N LEU A 453 -10.38 17.93 8.45
CA LEU A 453 -11.64 18.55 8.81
C LEU A 453 -12.61 17.44 9.24
N ILE A 454 -13.08 17.53 10.47
CA ILE A 454 -14.08 16.61 11.01
C ILE A 454 -15.34 17.41 11.28
N LYS A 455 -16.46 17.01 10.69
CA LYS A 455 -17.77 17.65 10.89
C LYS A 455 -18.67 16.82 11.76
N SER A 456 -19.43 17.50 12.62
CA SER A 456 -20.50 16.88 13.44
C SER A 456 -20.03 15.66 14.24
N VAL A 457 -18.80 15.68 14.76
CA VAL A 457 -18.24 14.53 15.47
C VAL A 457 -18.79 14.42 16.89
N ALA A 458 -19.20 13.22 17.27
CA ALA A 458 -19.62 12.88 18.63
C ALA A 458 -18.94 11.58 19.07
N ILE A 459 -18.54 11.53 20.34
CA ILE A 459 -17.85 10.36 20.91
C ILE A 459 -18.53 9.86 22.19
N SER A 460 -18.44 8.56 22.44
CA SER A 460 -19.01 7.91 23.63
C SER A 460 -18.20 8.17 24.91
N SER A 461 -18.74 7.78 26.06
CA SER A 461 -18.14 7.99 27.39
C SER A 461 -17.28 6.82 27.91
N ASN A 462 -16.93 5.84 27.08
CA ASN A 462 -16.10 4.73 27.56
C ASN A 462 -14.66 5.18 27.81
N GLU A 463 -14.00 4.55 28.79
CA GLU A 463 -12.61 4.87 29.19
C GLU A 463 -11.68 3.64 29.16
N LYS A 464 -12.06 2.56 28.45
CA LYS A 464 -11.32 1.29 28.42
C LYS A 464 -10.25 1.21 27.31
N GLY A 465 -9.75 2.34 26.82
CA GLY A 465 -8.70 2.38 25.82
C GLY A 465 -7.30 2.13 26.39
N LEU A 466 -6.35 1.78 25.53
CA LEU A 466 -4.93 1.69 25.89
C LEU A 466 -4.37 2.99 26.47
N TYR A 467 -4.87 4.14 25.99
CA TYR A 467 -4.41 5.46 26.42
C TYR A 467 -5.55 6.27 27.03
N LYS A 468 -5.33 6.70 28.28
CA LYS A 468 -6.22 7.64 28.97
C LYS A 468 -5.94 9.06 28.48
N LEU A 469 -6.72 9.52 27.52
CA LEU A 469 -6.63 10.87 26.96
C LEU A 469 -7.87 11.67 27.35
N PRO A 470 -7.75 12.99 27.64
CA PRO A 470 -8.89 13.87 27.89
C PRO A 470 -9.61 14.22 26.58
N LEU A 471 -9.97 13.20 25.79
CA LEU A 471 -10.41 13.36 24.40
C LEU A 471 -11.68 14.19 24.30
N LYS A 472 -12.65 13.98 25.20
CA LYS A 472 -13.88 14.77 25.23
C LYS A 472 -13.61 16.26 25.42
N PHE A 473 -12.78 16.62 26.40
CA PHE A 473 -12.49 18.04 26.67
C PHE A 473 -11.65 18.65 25.55
N ALA A 474 -10.65 17.91 25.04
CA ALA A 474 -9.88 18.36 23.89
C ALA A 474 -10.78 18.55 22.66
N LEU A 475 -11.66 17.61 22.36
CA LEU A 475 -12.61 17.68 21.25
C LEU A 475 -13.58 18.85 21.44
N PHE A 476 -14.13 19.01 22.64
CA PHE A 476 -14.96 20.14 23.00
C PHE A 476 -14.25 21.45 22.70
N LEU A 477 -13.00 21.63 23.14
CA LEU A 477 -12.23 22.83 22.85
C LEU A 477 -12.02 22.99 21.34
N LEU A 478 -11.52 21.97 20.64
CA LEU A 478 -11.18 22.03 19.20
C LEU A 478 -12.37 22.33 18.28
N LYS A 479 -13.59 21.99 18.67
CA LYS A 479 -14.80 22.30 17.88
C LYS A 479 -14.95 23.81 17.69
N ASP A 480 -15.23 24.26 16.49
CA ASP A 480 -15.64 25.64 16.23
C ASP A 480 -17.13 25.85 16.54
N LYS A 481 -17.65 27.04 16.22
CA LYS A 481 -19.07 27.40 16.40
C LYS A 481 -20.05 26.55 15.57
N ASN A 482 -19.58 25.93 14.50
CA ASN A 482 -20.38 25.05 13.64
C ASN A 482 -20.30 23.58 14.11
N GLY A 483 -19.48 23.30 15.13
CA GLY A 483 -19.21 21.94 15.59
C GLY A 483 -18.13 21.22 14.77
N ASP A 484 -17.39 21.95 13.93
CA ASP A 484 -16.35 21.40 13.07
C ASP A 484 -14.98 21.46 13.76
N VAL A 485 -14.14 20.47 13.50
CA VAL A 485 -12.76 20.39 14.01
C VAL A 485 -11.81 20.50 12.83
N ASN A 486 -11.00 21.55 12.82
CA ASN A 486 -9.99 21.81 11.79
C ASN A 486 -8.60 21.64 12.40
N LEU A 487 -7.81 20.71 11.86
CA LEU A 487 -6.46 20.42 12.34
C LEU A 487 -5.46 20.44 11.20
N ASP A 488 -4.37 21.17 11.42
CA ASP A 488 -3.17 21.10 10.59
C ASP A 488 -2.10 20.31 11.35
N VAL A 489 -1.72 19.15 10.81
CA VAL A 489 -0.86 18.18 11.49
C VAL A 489 0.37 17.90 10.62
N PRO A 490 1.43 18.75 10.72
CA PRO A 490 2.65 18.51 9.96
C PRO A 490 3.37 17.26 10.48
N VAL A 491 3.83 16.42 9.56
CA VAL A 491 4.61 15.21 9.84
C VAL A 491 5.93 15.31 9.10
N ARG A 492 7.04 15.24 9.85
CA ARG A 492 8.42 15.32 9.34
C ARG A 492 9.25 14.18 9.89
N GLY A 493 10.18 13.63 9.12
CA GLY A 493 11.07 12.54 9.56
C GLY A 493 12.01 12.06 8.46
N ASP A 494 12.93 11.17 8.82
CA ASP A 494 13.81 10.46 7.87
C ASP A 494 13.35 8.99 7.79
N LEU A 495 12.99 8.51 6.61
CA LEU A 495 12.51 7.15 6.38
C LEU A 495 13.65 6.12 6.34
N ASN A 496 14.90 6.57 6.21
CA ASN A 496 16.08 5.70 6.25
C ASN A 496 16.50 5.34 7.68
N ASP A 497 15.96 6.01 8.68
CA ASP A 497 16.21 5.69 10.08
C ASP A 497 15.30 4.52 10.53
N PRO A 498 15.85 3.33 10.83
CA PRO A 498 15.06 2.17 11.25
C PRO A 498 14.36 2.37 12.61
N SER A 499 14.71 3.39 13.39
CA SER A 499 14.01 3.77 14.61
C SER A 499 12.76 4.63 14.36
N ILE A 500 12.63 5.18 13.15
CA ILE A 500 11.51 6.00 12.71
C ILE A 500 10.42 5.10 12.12
N ASN A 501 9.31 4.97 12.85
CA ASN A 501 8.07 4.36 12.37
C ASN A 501 7.04 5.48 12.13
N VAL A 502 6.53 5.59 10.90
CA VAL A 502 5.56 6.62 10.49
C VAL A 502 4.34 6.63 11.42
N GLY A 503 3.80 5.46 11.78
CA GLY A 503 2.67 5.33 12.70
C GLY A 503 2.98 5.90 14.08
N LYS A 504 4.20 5.71 14.60
CA LYS A 504 4.62 6.29 15.89
C LYS A 504 4.70 7.82 15.84
N ILE A 505 5.17 8.39 14.73
CA ILE A 505 5.20 9.85 14.54
C ILE A 505 3.77 10.39 14.54
N VAL A 506 2.90 9.84 13.69
CA VAL A 506 1.50 10.25 13.57
C VAL A 506 0.80 10.17 14.93
N TRP A 507 0.94 9.04 15.62
CA TRP A 507 0.36 8.83 16.96
C TRP A 507 0.88 9.85 17.99
N THR A 508 2.19 10.09 18.01
CA THR A 508 2.80 11.03 18.95
C THR A 508 2.32 12.46 18.71
N THR A 509 2.21 12.87 17.45
CA THR A 509 1.70 14.19 17.08
C THR A 509 0.25 14.35 17.49
N PHE A 510 -0.62 13.37 17.21
CA PHE A 510 -2.01 13.37 17.65
C PHE A 510 -2.13 13.43 19.17
N LYS A 511 -1.44 12.54 19.90
CA LYS A 511 -1.45 12.50 21.37
C LYS A 511 -1.02 13.84 21.97
N ASN A 512 0.06 14.42 21.45
CA ASN A 512 0.55 15.72 21.92
C ASN A 512 -0.45 16.83 21.67
N LEU A 513 -1.15 16.83 20.53
CA LEU A 513 -2.21 17.77 20.23
C LEU A 513 -3.34 17.66 21.28
N ILE A 514 -3.88 16.46 21.49
CA ILE A 514 -4.97 16.22 22.46
C ILE A 514 -4.58 16.64 23.88
N VAL A 515 -3.42 16.19 24.35
CA VAL A 515 -2.93 16.51 25.71
C VAL A 515 -2.67 18.01 25.87
N LYS A 516 -2.01 18.66 24.91
CA LYS A 516 -1.72 20.10 24.98
C LYS A 516 -2.99 20.93 24.97
N THR A 517 -3.97 20.57 24.14
CA THR A 517 -5.24 21.27 24.07
C THR A 517 -5.99 21.21 25.40
N ALA A 518 -6.12 20.04 26.00
CA ALA A 518 -6.80 19.88 27.29
C ALA A 518 -6.01 20.49 28.47
N ALA A 519 -4.68 20.42 28.45
CA ALA A 519 -3.84 20.96 29.52
C ALA A 519 -3.73 22.50 29.50
N ARG A 520 -3.96 23.14 28.34
CA ARG A 520 -3.86 24.59 28.16
C ARG A 520 -5.08 25.14 27.41
N PRO A 521 -6.30 25.05 27.99
CA PRO A 521 -7.53 25.50 27.33
C PRO A 521 -7.50 26.99 27.00
N ILE A 522 -6.85 27.80 27.85
CA ILE A 522 -6.76 29.25 27.71
C ILE A 522 -6.19 29.68 26.36
N ASN A 523 -5.17 29.00 25.85
CA ASN A 523 -4.55 29.36 24.58
C ASN A 523 -5.54 29.25 23.41
N PHE A 524 -6.44 28.28 23.47
CA PHE A 524 -7.48 28.09 22.47
C PHE A 524 -8.61 29.12 22.66
N LEU A 525 -9.07 29.28 23.90
CA LEU A 525 -10.14 30.21 24.25
C LEU A 525 -9.77 31.67 23.95
N ALA A 526 -8.53 32.09 24.20
CA ALA A 526 -8.04 33.44 23.92
C ALA A 526 -8.25 33.89 22.47
N GLY A 527 -8.05 32.97 21.52
CA GLY A 527 -8.30 33.22 20.10
C GLY A 527 -9.77 33.46 19.74
N LEU A 528 -10.72 33.02 20.58
CA LEU A 528 -12.15 33.23 20.33
C LEU A 528 -12.61 34.64 20.69
N VAL A 529 -11.87 35.42 21.47
CA VAL A 529 -12.28 36.74 21.97
C VAL A 529 -11.21 37.82 21.75
N ASP A 530 -10.30 37.62 20.79
CA ASP A 530 -9.16 38.50 20.50
C ASP A 530 -8.44 38.97 21.79
N GLY A 531 -8.20 38.02 22.71
CA GLY A 531 -7.61 38.27 24.03
C GLY A 531 -6.18 37.75 24.15
N ASP A 532 -5.40 38.36 25.04
CA ASP A 532 -4.14 37.75 25.49
C ASP A 532 -4.49 36.60 26.45
N PRO A 533 -3.89 35.40 26.31
CA PRO A 533 -4.02 34.30 27.27
C PRO A 533 -3.94 34.74 28.74
N LYS A 534 -3.06 35.69 29.09
CA LYS A 534 -2.92 36.18 30.46
C LYS A 534 -4.19 36.87 30.99
N GLU A 535 -4.93 37.55 30.12
CA GLU A 535 -6.18 38.23 30.50
C GLU A 535 -7.30 37.25 30.86
N LEU A 536 -7.20 36.02 30.35
CA LEU A 536 -8.12 34.92 30.59
C LEU A 536 -7.58 33.92 31.62
N GLU A 537 -6.35 34.09 32.08
CA GLU A 537 -5.75 33.28 33.15
C GLU A 537 -5.98 33.91 34.53
N GLU A 538 -5.75 35.22 34.64
CA GLU A 538 -5.81 35.94 35.92
C GLU A 538 -6.33 37.38 35.79
N ILE A 539 -7.11 37.82 36.78
CA ILE A 539 -7.44 39.22 37.02
C ILE A 539 -6.72 39.66 38.30
N THR A 540 -5.73 40.54 38.17
CA THR A 540 -5.04 41.13 39.33
C THR A 540 -5.95 42.13 40.04
N LEU A 541 -6.02 42.04 41.37
CA LEU A 541 -6.82 42.90 42.25
C LEU A 541 -5.93 43.53 43.32
N THR A 542 -6.45 44.54 44.00
CA THR A 542 -5.85 45.04 45.24
C THR A 542 -6.52 44.36 46.44
N TYR A 543 -5.80 44.26 47.57
CA TYR A 543 -6.33 43.65 48.80
C TYR A 543 -7.58 44.34 49.35
N THR A 544 -7.83 45.59 48.95
CA THR A 544 -8.94 46.44 49.39
C THR A 544 -10.07 46.55 48.36
N ASP A 545 -9.95 45.88 47.21
CA ASP A 545 -11.00 45.89 46.19
C ASP A 545 -12.25 45.20 46.75
N THR A 546 -13.39 45.89 46.69
CA THR A 546 -14.71 45.31 46.98
C THR A 546 -15.63 45.32 45.77
N ILE A 547 -15.21 45.96 44.67
CA ILE A 547 -15.92 46.07 43.41
C ILE A 547 -14.89 45.85 42.28
N PRO A 548 -15.23 45.15 41.20
CA PRO A 548 -14.35 45.02 40.04
C PRO A 548 -13.94 46.38 39.47
N SER A 549 -12.63 46.57 39.23
CA SER A 549 -12.12 47.76 38.55
C SER A 549 -12.56 47.82 37.07
N GLU A 550 -12.40 48.97 36.40
CA GLU A 550 -12.66 49.07 34.95
C GLU A 550 -11.84 48.06 34.12
N LYS A 551 -10.60 47.78 34.55
CA LYS A 551 -9.75 46.76 33.90
C LYS A 551 -10.32 45.37 34.11
N SER A 552 -10.69 45.04 35.34
CA SER A 552 -11.33 43.76 35.70
C SER A 552 -12.62 43.56 34.92
N ILE A 553 -13.45 44.61 34.80
CA ILE A 553 -14.68 44.62 34.01
C ILE A 553 -14.44 44.24 32.55
N LYS A 554 -13.38 44.78 31.91
CA LYS A 554 -13.04 44.40 30.52
C LYS A 554 -12.72 42.92 30.40
N GLN A 555 -11.99 42.35 31.37
CA GLN A 555 -11.69 40.91 31.39
C GLN A 555 -12.94 40.06 31.64
N LEU A 556 -13.80 40.46 32.58
CA LEU A 556 -15.08 39.79 32.85
C LEU A 556 -16.00 39.76 31.63
N ASN A 557 -16.07 40.85 30.86
CA ASN A 557 -16.82 40.88 29.61
C ASN A 557 -16.29 39.89 28.57
N LYS A 558 -14.97 39.66 28.51
CA LYS A 558 -14.38 38.62 27.65
C LYS A 558 -14.79 37.22 28.11
N LEU A 559 -14.88 36.96 29.42
CA LEU A 559 -15.35 35.67 29.94
C LEU A 559 -16.81 35.39 29.56
N ILE A 560 -17.68 36.41 29.63
CA ILE A 560 -19.08 36.30 29.17
C ILE A 560 -19.13 36.03 27.66
N ASP A 561 -18.33 36.75 26.87
CA ASP A 561 -18.25 36.50 25.42
C ASP A 561 -17.76 35.08 25.11
N LEU A 562 -16.79 34.56 25.88
CA LEU A 562 -16.35 33.17 25.76
C LEU A 562 -17.46 32.17 26.06
N GLU A 563 -18.18 32.32 27.17
CA GLU A 563 -19.29 31.44 27.53
C GLU A 563 -20.37 31.42 26.43
N ASN A 564 -20.67 32.59 25.84
CA ASN A 564 -21.65 32.71 24.77
C ASN A 564 -21.18 32.10 23.44
N ARG A 565 -19.90 32.26 23.09
CA ARG A 565 -19.30 31.68 21.87
C ARG A 565 -19.06 30.18 22.00
N LYS A 566 -18.95 29.67 23.23
CA LYS A 566 -18.62 28.28 23.54
C LYS A 566 -19.65 27.68 24.48
N GLU A 567 -20.82 27.37 23.92
CA GLU A 567 -21.88 26.68 24.66
C GLU A 567 -21.34 25.40 25.31
N GLY A 568 -21.66 25.17 26.59
CA GLY A 568 -21.13 24.05 27.37
C GLY A 568 -19.82 24.34 28.11
N LEU A 569 -19.22 25.53 27.95
CA LEU A 569 -18.00 25.90 28.66
C LEU A 569 -18.32 26.22 30.13
N LYS A 570 -17.67 25.51 31.05
CA LYS A 570 -17.68 25.83 32.47
C LYS A 570 -16.51 26.77 32.77
N ILE A 571 -16.81 27.96 33.29
CA ILE A 571 -15.81 28.93 33.77
C ILE A 571 -16.01 29.11 35.27
N GLU A 572 -14.96 28.87 36.06
CA GLU A 572 -14.95 29.26 37.48
C GLU A 572 -13.89 30.34 37.69
N ILE A 573 -14.28 31.40 38.38
CA ILE A 573 -13.43 32.51 38.79
C ILE A 573 -13.11 32.28 40.26
N VAL A 574 -11.89 31.84 40.53
CA VAL A 574 -11.45 31.46 41.87
C VAL A 574 -10.63 32.59 42.50
N HIS A 575 -11.06 33.09 43.66
CA HIS A 575 -10.40 34.18 44.38
C HIS A 575 -9.30 33.67 45.29
N PHE A 576 -8.11 34.25 45.13
CA PHE A 576 -6.95 34.04 45.98
C PHE A 576 -6.48 35.37 46.57
N ALA A 577 -6.04 35.32 47.82
CA ALA A 577 -5.34 36.41 48.49
C ALA A 577 -4.52 35.85 49.65
N ASP A 578 -3.33 36.41 49.89
CA ASP A 578 -2.64 36.20 51.17
C ASP A 578 -3.42 36.89 52.29
N LEU A 579 -4.02 36.11 53.18
CA LEU A 579 -4.87 36.64 54.24
C LEU A 579 -4.12 37.56 55.21
N ASN A 580 -2.83 37.37 55.45
CA ASN A 580 -2.06 38.21 56.37
C ASN A 580 -1.74 39.56 55.71
N LEU A 581 -1.27 39.53 54.46
CA LEU A 581 -1.02 40.76 53.71
C LEU A 581 -2.31 41.53 53.43
N GLN A 582 -3.41 40.82 53.20
CA GLN A 582 -4.73 41.43 53.05
C GLN A 582 -5.19 42.11 54.33
N LYS A 583 -5.05 41.47 55.50
CA LYS A 583 -5.34 42.08 56.81
C LYS A 583 -4.56 43.37 57.01
N GLU A 584 -3.27 43.36 56.69
CA GLU A 584 -2.41 44.53 56.80
C GLU A 584 -2.87 45.67 55.90
N ALA A 585 -3.20 45.38 54.64
CA ALA A 585 -3.67 46.38 53.68
C ALA A 585 -5.03 46.98 54.09
N ILE A 586 -5.97 46.16 54.56
CA ILE A 586 -7.27 46.62 55.04
C ILE A 586 -7.11 47.48 56.30
N ALA A 587 -6.29 47.04 57.26
CA ALA A 587 -5.98 47.81 58.45
C ALA A 587 -5.38 49.19 58.09
N MET A 588 -4.45 49.22 57.13
CA MET A 588 -3.84 50.46 56.65
C MET A 588 -4.87 51.40 56.01
N ALA A 589 -5.77 50.87 55.19
CA ALA A 589 -6.81 51.65 54.53
C ALA A 589 -7.84 52.21 55.53
N GLU A 590 -8.22 51.43 56.54
CA GLU A 590 -9.17 51.84 57.58
C GLU A 590 -8.59 52.94 58.47
N VAL A 591 -7.36 52.76 58.93
CA VAL A 591 -6.62 53.77 59.70
C VAL A 591 -6.36 55.03 58.85
N GLY A 592 -6.05 54.85 57.57
CA GLY A 592 -5.95 55.94 56.59
C GLY A 592 -7.25 56.73 56.41
N SER A 593 -8.40 56.03 56.42
CA SER A 593 -9.73 56.65 56.38
C SER A 593 -9.98 57.49 57.62
N LEU A 594 -9.64 56.99 58.82
CA LEU A 594 -9.73 57.75 60.07
C LEU A 594 -8.84 59.00 60.03
N TYR A 595 -7.61 58.88 59.52
CA TYR A 595 -6.72 60.02 59.30
C TYR A 595 -7.34 61.05 58.38
N ASN A 596 -7.94 60.63 57.27
CA ASN A 596 -8.62 61.53 56.34
C ASN A 596 -9.81 62.23 56.99
N ILE A 597 -10.61 61.50 57.77
CA ILE A 597 -11.77 62.05 58.49
C ILE A 597 -11.32 63.16 59.46
N GLU A 598 -10.27 62.92 60.25
CA GLU A 598 -9.77 63.85 61.27
C GLU A 598 -8.98 65.03 60.68
N THR A 599 -8.18 64.81 59.63
CA THR A 599 -7.22 65.80 59.12
C THR A 599 -7.57 66.41 57.77
N LYS A 600 -8.56 65.84 57.07
CA LYS A 600 -8.91 66.15 55.67
C LYS A 600 -7.77 65.95 54.67
N LYS A 601 -6.78 65.14 55.02
CA LYS A 601 -5.64 64.79 54.15
C LYS A 601 -5.66 63.31 53.78
N ASP A 602 -5.19 63.00 52.58
CA ASP A 602 -5.02 61.62 52.13
C ASP A 602 -3.69 61.06 52.67
N TYR A 603 -3.77 59.92 53.35
CA TYR A 603 -2.60 59.25 53.93
C TYR A 603 -1.60 58.78 52.87
N LEU A 604 -2.06 58.52 51.63
CA LEU A 604 -1.18 58.16 50.50
C LEU A 604 -0.34 59.35 50.01
N HIS A 605 -0.79 60.58 50.26
CA HIS A 605 -0.13 61.82 49.81
C HIS A 605 0.56 62.59 50.94
N ASP A 606 0.25 62.29 52.22
CA ASP A 606 0.90 62.86 53.41
C ASP A 606 1.40 61.76 54.37
N LEU A 607 2.38 60.99 53.91
CA LEU A 607 2.94 59.85 54.66
C LEU A 607 3.52 60.27 56.02
N LYS A 608 4.28 61.37 56.08
CA LYS A 608 4.86 61.87 57.35
C LYS A 608 3.79 62.34 58.33
N GLY A 609 2.75 63.01 57.83
CA GLY A 609 1.60 63.42 58.63
C GLY A 609 0.82 62.21 59.16
N PHE A 610 0.64 61.20 58.32
CA PHE A 610 0.00 59.94 58.68
C PHE A 610 0.78 59.15 59.74
N GLU A 611 2.11 59.01 59.59
CA GLU A 611 2.98 58.38 60.59
C GLU A 611 2.91 59.09 61.94
N THR A 612 2.98 60.42 61.93
CA THR A 612 2.90 61.23 63.15
C THR A 612 1.55 61.05 63.85
N PHE A 613 0.46 61.06 63.08
CA PHE A 613 -0.90 60.82 63.57
C PHE A 613 -1.04 59.43 64.18
N LEU A 614 -0.53 58.40 63.49
CA LEU A 614 -0.60 57.02 63.91
C LEU A 614 0.15 56.78 65.22
N PHE A 615 1.41 57.22 65.31
CA PHE A 615 2.24 57.03 66.51
C PHE A 615 1.71 57.78 67.73
N ALA A 616 1.06 58.94 67.52
CA ALA A 616 0.35 59.64 68.58
C ALA A 616 -0.86 58.84 69.11
N LYS A 617 -1.58 58.12 68.26
CA LYS A 617 -2.76 57.32 68.66
C LYS A 617 -2.40 56.01 69.35
N VAL A 618 -1.27 55.39 68.99
CA VAL A 618 -0.81 54.14 69.63
C VAL A 618 0.14 54.35 70.81
N GLU A 619 0.43 55.61 71.16
CA GLU A 619 1.35 56.01 72.25
C GLU A 619 2.73 55.31 72.15
N SER A 620 3.23 55.11 70.93
CA SER A 620 4.50 54.45 70.69
C SER A 620 5.10 54.86 69.35
N ASP A 621 6.30 55.42 69.38
CA ASP A 621 7.13 55.84 68.23
C ASP A 621 8.18 54.79 67.84
N SER A 622 8.28 53.69 68.61
CA SER A 622 9.23 52.61 68.40
C SER A 622 8.68 51.47 67.53
N LEU A 623 7.39 51.51 67.19
CA LEU A 623 6.74 50.53 66.32
C LEU A 623 6.97 50.86 64.84
N SER A 624 7.00 49.83 63.99
CA SER A 624 6.87 50.07 62.55
C SER A 624 5.46 50.61 62.25
N VAL A 625 5.30 51.34 61.14
CA VAL A 625 3.98 51.83 60.69
C VAL A 625 2.97 50.69 60.58
N LYS A 626 3.41 49.54 60.07
CA LYS A 626 2.61 48.31 59.97
C LYS A 626 2.15 47.82 61.33
N ASP A 627 3.05 47.69 62.30
CA ASP A 627 2.71 47.19 63.64
C ASP A 627 1.82 48.17 64.40
N ALA A 628 2.05 49.48 64.21
CA ALA A 628 1.22 50.53 64.79
C ALA A 628 -0.20 50.52 64.20
N VAL A 629 -0.33 50.37 62.88
CA VAL A 629 -1.64 50.20 62.22
C VAL A 629 -2.37 48.97 62.74
N LEU A 630 -1.72 47.80 62.76
CA LEU A 630 -2.34 46.57 63.25
C LEU A 630 -2.77 46.69 64.72
N ARG A 631 -1.93 47.30 65.56
CA ARG A 631 -2.22 47.53 66.99
C ARG A 631 -3.41 48.45 67.20
N TRP A 632 -3.56 49.52 66.41
CA TRP A 632 -4.73 50.39 66.52
C TRP A 632 -6.00 49.71 65.99
N SER A 633 -5.86 48.93 64.93
CA SER A 633 -6.96 48.24 64.24
C SER A 633 -7.52 47.05 65.01
N THR A 634 -6.84 46.56 66.07
CA THR A 634 -7.27 45.42 66.90
C THR A 634 -8.67 45.58 67.51
N ASN A 635 -9.19 46.81 67.62
CA ASN A 635 -10.55 47.08 68.12
C ASN A 635 -11.68 46.79 67.11
N GLN A 636 -11.37 46.53 65.82
CA GLN A 636 -12.37 46.41 64.76
C GLN A 636 -12.64 44.99 64.23
N ASN A 637 -12.11 43.92 64.85
CA ASN A 637 -12.24 42.54 64.36
C ASN A 637 -11.87 42.41 62.86
N LEU A 638 -10.58 42.62 62.56
CA LEU A 638 -10.02 42.60 61.19
C LEU A 638 -10.34 41.32 60.41
N ASP A 639 -10.47 40.17 61.08
CA ASP A 639 -10.85 38.92 60.42
C ASP A 639 -12.26 38.98 59.82
N SER A 640 -13.20 39.62 60.54
CA SER A 640 -14.55 39.88 60.04
C SER A 640 -14.51 40.84 58.84
N LEU A 641 -13.68 41.88 58.90
CA LEU A 641 -13.53 42.85 57.81
C LEU A 641 -12.96 42.21 56.55
N VAL A 642 -11.93 41.36 56.66
CA VAL A 642 -11.38 40.61 55.51
C VAL A 642 -12.45 39.74 54.86
N ASN A 643 -13.22 39.02 55.68
CA ASN A 643 -14.33 38.20 55.19
C ASN A 643 -15.41 39.05 54.50
N ASP A 644 -15.73 40.23 55.04
CA ASP A 644 -16.68 41.16 54.43
C ASP A 644 -16.16 41.73 53.10
N TYR A 645 -14.88 42.09 53.01
CA TYR A 645 -14.24 42.58 51.78
C TYR A 645 -14.29 41.51 50.70
N ASN A 646 -13.85 40.29 51.01
CA ASN A 646 -13.88 39.17 50.07
C ASN A 646 -15.32 38.83 49.67
N SER A 647 -16.25 38.75 50.63
CA SER A 647 -17.66 38.45 50.34
C SER A 647 -18.30 39.53 49.45
N LYS A 648 -18.01 40.81 49.69
CA LYS A 648 -18.48 41.92 48.84
C LYS A 648 -17.87 41.85 47.44
N LEU A 649 -16.57 41.62 47.34
CA LEU A 649 -15.87 41.50 46.05
C LEU A 649 -16.44 40.36 45.22
N ILE A 650 -16.58 39.17 45.80
CA ILE A 650 -17.17 37.99 45.16
C ILE A 650 -18.60 38.29 44.71
N LYS A 651 -19.44 38.79 45.63
CA LYS A 651 -20.84 39.11 45.35
C LYS A 651 -20.96 40.16 44.25
N ASN A 652 -20.23 41.27 44.34
CA ASN A 652 -20.30 42.34 43.33
C ASN A 652 -19.77 41.88 41.96
N THR A 653 -18.80 40.96 41.94
CA THR A 653 -18.33 40.34 40.69
C THR A 653 -19.41 39.42 40.11
N GLN A 654 -20.04 38.58 40.92
CA GLN A 654 -21.12 37.69 40.48
C GLN A 654 -22.35 38.48 40.02
N ASP A 655 -22.75 39.52 40.77
CA ASP A 655 -23.86 40.41 40.44
C ASP A 655 -23.60 41.13 39.10
N TYR A 656 -22.36 41.58 38.85
CA TYR A 656 -21.97 42.15 37.56
C TYR A 656 -22.13 41.17 36.39
N LEU A 657 -21.67 39.92 36.56
CA LEU A 657 -21.81 38.88 35.54
C LEU A 657 -23.28 38.59 35.22
N LEU A 658 -24.13 38.49 36.26
CA LEU A 658 -25.58 38.26 36.13
C LEU A 658 -26.31 39.46 35.52
N GLU A 659 -25.89 40.69 35.82
CA GLU A 659 -26.44 41.90 35.20
C GLU A 659 -26.16 41.93 33.69
N LYS A 660 -24.95 41.52 33.29
CA LYS A 660 -24.53 41.47 31.88
C LYS A 660 -25.15 40.30 31.13
N ASN A 661 -25.29 39.14 31.77
CA ASN A 661 -25.95 37.97 31.21
C ASN A 661 -26.72 37.23 32.32
N PRO A 662 -28.06 37.39 32.40
CA PRO A 662 -28.88 36.74 33.43
C PRO A 662 -28.85 35.20 33.40
N PHE A 663 -28.39 34.61 32.30
CA PHE A 663 -28.27 33.16 32.12
C PHE A 663 -26.84 32.64 32.26
N THR A 664 -25.89 33.48 32.68
CA THR A 664 -24.50 33.07 32.86
C THR A 664 -24.38 31.92 33.85
N LYS A 665 -23.54 30.95 33.51
CA LYS A 665 -23.16 29.82 34.36
C LYS A 665 -21.75 30.02 34.96
N ILE A 666 -21.12 31.17 34.72
CA ILE A 666 -19.84 31.54 35.33
C ILE A 666 -20.03 31.66 36.84
N GLN A 667 -19.19 30.96 37.60
CA GLN A 667 -19.23 30.96 39.06
C GLN A 667 -18.04 31.71 39.63
N VAL A 668 -18.29 32.61 40.58
CA VAL A 668 -17.23 33.25 41.37
C VAL A 668 -17.16 32.57 42.73
N ILE A 669 -16.03 31.95 43.04
CA ILE A 669 -15.83 31.17 44.26
C ILE A 669 -14.56 31.61 45.00
N VAL A 670 -14.49 31.30 46.28
CA VAL A 670 -13.29 31.49 47.10
C VAL A 670 -12.48 30.20 47.09
N ALA A 671 -11.17 30.29 46.88
CA ALA A 671 -10.27 29.14 46.93
C ALA A 671 -10.27 28.45 48.31
N ASP A 672 -9.83 27.18 48.36
CA ASP A 672 -9.56 26.54 49.65
C ASP A 672 -8.41 27.28 50.34
N PRO A 673 -8.56 27.76 51.59
CA PRO A 673 -7.51 28.47 52.33
C PRO A 673 -6.17 27.74 52.44
N LYS A 674 -6.14 26.42 52.18
CA LYS A 674 -4.92 25.60 52.17
C LYS A 674 -4.18 25.59 50.84
N GLU A 675 -4.75 26.17 49.79
CA GLU A 675 -4.11 26.21 48.48
C GLU A 675 -2.82 27.06 48.53
N PRO A 676 -1.71 26.55 47.99
CA PRO A 676 -0.42 27.25 48.04
C PRO A 676 -0.45 28.58 47.29
N GLU A 677 -1.36 28.76 46.35
CA GLU A 677 -1.61 29.99 45.60
C GLU A 677 -1.97 31.20 46.47
N HIS A 678 -2.42 31.00 47.73
CA HIS A 678 -2.65 32.11 48.67
C HIS A 678 -1.34 32.76 49.13
N SER A 679 -0.31 31.97 49.41
CA SER A 679 0.88 32.41 50.15
C SER A 679 1.72 33.41 49.36
N GLY A 680 1.91 34.62 49.90
CA GLY A 680 2.72 35.68 49.29
C GLY A 680 2.16 36.27 47.99
N SER A 681 0.89 35.99 47.67
CA SER A 681 0.22 36.45 46.46
C SER A 681 -0.58 37.73 46.71
N ASN A 682 -0.55 38.67 45.76
CA ASN A 682 -1.54 39.76 45.71
C ASN A 682 -2.95 39.18 45.55
N SER A 683 -3.97 39.94 45.96
CA SER A 683 -5.35 39.54 45.69
C SER A 683 -5.57 39.38 44.18
N LYS A 684 -6.26 38.30 43.79
CA LYS A 684 -6.47 37.99 42.38
C LYS A 684 -7.66 37.06 42.18
N PHE A 685 -8.21 37.09 40.98
CA PHE A 685 -9.04 36.01 40.46
C PHE A 685 -8.23 35.17 39.47
N LYS A 686 -8.29 33.85 39.61
CA LYS A 686 -7.71 32.89 38.67
C LYS A 686 -8.86 32.12 38.01
N MET A 687 -8.83 32.02 36.69
CA MET A 687 -9.90 31.35 35.95
C MET A 687 -9.56 29.87 35.72
N THR A 688 -10.53 28.99 35.94
CA THR A 688 -10.46 27.58 35.54
C THR A 688 -11.52 27.29 34.48
N TYR A 689 -11.19 26.37 33.57
CA TYR A 689 -12.01 26.04 32.41
C TYR A 689 -12.22 24.54 32.33
N ASN A 690 -13.47 24.11 32.17
CA ASN A 690 -13.83 22.72 31.96
C ASN A 690 -15.08 22.64 31.06
N MET A 691 -15.57 21.44 30.78
CA MET A 691 -16.91 21.26 30.24
C MET A 691 -17.93 21.28 31.38
N LEU A 692 -19.12 21.79 31.12
CA LEU A 692 -20.29 21.49 31.93
C LEU A 692 -20.61 20.02 31.72
N ASP A 693 -20.81 19.26 32.82
CA ASP A 693 -21.24 17.86 32.70
C ASP A 693 -22.54 17.78 31.91
N ASP A 694 -22.54 16.98 30.84
CA ASP A 694 -23.76 16.49 30.20
C ASP A 694 -24.49 15.63 31.24
N ARG A 695 -25.51 16.20 31.89
CA ARG A 695 -26.48 15.44 32.68
C ARG A 695 -27.56 14.87 31.78
#